data_AF-A0A1I3YYW4-F1
#
_entry.id   AF-A0A1I3YYW4-F1
#
_cell.length_a   1.000
_cell.length_b   1.000
_cell.length_c   1.000
_cell.angle_alpha   90.00
_cell.angle_beta   90.00
_cell.angle_gamma   90.00
#
_symmetry.space_group_name_H-M   'P 1'
#
loop_
_entity.id
_entity.type
_entity.pdbx_description
1 polymer ?
#
loop_
_entity_poly.entity_id
_entity_poly.type
_entity_poly.pdbx_seq_one_letter_code
_entity_poly.pdbx_strand_id
1 'polypeptide(L)'
;MLEIIAAAARWFQLAANLILLGSCVFLVVAGADKSTYTEQWVERLERLFPKLAISIVIGLIVILAATIGLVTGEIDNILQLEIWIDFISNTRTGQIWGFHVASAILLTVTVLYLLKKTRTRWRYIVCALMAMLPLVVGAMVSHVAAEGLTVLSFLPYALHIILAGVWLGGLPALLLLKYTYVKQVKSKKSSLQDVGILKRFSAMALPVMSFIIITGIVVGDHIFDGDYAALVASPYGWLLNTKLLLLCIVLIIASSVRSYWLPLFSNSQNSQETQKSAIGMRKWVRIEFLFAMLLVLVATILANNTTPAKHVVIEEWPFPFRFSIIATWGAENVALQVWSGIAIAVLAVCVLYFGRVANWSMKRLVTIPAVLIISGMAVALPPLTIEAYPETYKKPPVPFDAISISYGAELYSEYCIDCHGHQGKGNGIKARTLSTIVPDMLTEPHTVEHTPGDFYHWITFGMKNTDMPGYADKLSEEERWDLVNYVYALSRGYQARILSPEIIPNRANVQPPLFSFATHDGTRGILQDFRDQKSVLLVIFTWPQSADRIGQLKQNYEKLNAQDIAILAVPAKKLSSEELVEISQDSPSPFPLVTQGAEEIVQSYALSRRTLSHPDLLGRGSVPDHMEFLIDRNGYLRARWIPSAEESGWSDIELLLEQAKLLNKENLSISAAHEFIR
;
A
#
# COMPACT_ATOMS: atom_id res chain seq x y z
N MET A 1 27.78 4.87 10.62
CA MET A 1 28.39 6.09 10.03
C MET A 1 28.08 6.24 8.55
N LEU A 2 28.27 5.19 7.72
CA LEU A 2 27.99 5.24 6.27
C LEU A 2 26.54 5.61 5.93
N GLU A 3 25.55 5.12 6.68
CA GLU A 3 24.13 5.48 6.47
C GLU A 3 23.86 6.98 6.64
N ILE A 4 24.47 7.62 7.64
CA ILE A 4 24.33 9.06 7.90
C ILE A 4 24.97 9.85 6.75
N ILE A 5 26.14 9.41 6.28
CA ILE A 5 26.84 10.02 5.14
C ILE A 5 25.98 9.88 3.86
N ALA A 6 25.42 8.69 3.60
CA ALA A 6 24.54 8.45 2.47
C ALA A 6 23.28 9.32 2.54
N ALA A 7 22.63 9.41 3.71
CA ALA A 7 21.44 10.23 3.91
C ALA A 7 21.74 11.73 3.70
N ALA A 8 22.86 12.23 4.24
CA ALA A 8 23.29 13.61 4.03
C ALA A 8 23.62 13.91 2.57
N ALA A 9 24.30 12.98 1.87
CA ALA A 9 24.62 13.11 0.46
C ALA A 9 23.34 13.09 -0.42
N ARG A 10 22.36 12.22 -0.13
CA ARG A 10 21.05 12.20 -0.80
C ARG A 10 20.28 13.49 -0.60
N TRP A 11 20.23 13.99 0.63
CA TRP A 11 19.59 15.28 0.92
C TRP A 11 20.25 16.43 0.16
N PHE A 12 21.58 16.53 0.19
CA PHE A 12 22.31 17.59 -0.50
C PHE A 12 22.16 17.51 -2.02
N GLN A 13 22.28 16.31 -2.59
CA GLN A 13 22.13 16.05 -4.02
C GLN A 13 20.71 16.42 -4.50
N LEU A 14 19.68 15.94 -3.81
CA LEU A 14 18.29 16.24 -4.16
C LEU A 14 18.01 17.74 -4.02
N ALA A 15 18.38 18.35 -2.90
CA ALA A 15 18.17 19.79 -2.69
C ALA A 15 18.87 20.64 -3.75
N ALA A 16 20.13 20.32 -4.10
CA ALA A 16 20.86 21.04 -5.14
C ALA A 16 20.15 20.96 -6.50
N ASN A 17 19.63 19.78 -6.85
CA ASN A 17 18.90 19.57 -8.09
C ASN A 17 17.55 20.32 -8.11
N LEU A 18 16.77 20.23 -7.03
CA LEU A 18 15.50 20.97 -6.88
C LEU A 18 15.72 22.49 -6.98
N ILE A 19 16.74 23.03 -6.29
CA ILE A 19 17.09 24.45 -6.33
C ILE A 19 17.49 24.88 -7.75
N LEU A 20 18.31 24.09 -8.44
CA LEU A 20 18.74 24.39 -9.80
C LEU A 20 17.54 24.42 -10.77
N LEU A 21 16.69 23.39 -10.73
CA LEU A 21 15.47 23.30 -11.54
C LEU A 21 14.55 24.50 -11.29
N GLY A 22 14.15 24.74 -10.04
CA GLY A 22 13.22 25.81 -9.72
C GLY A 22 13.80 27.21 -9.98
N SER A 23 15.11 27.40 -9.82
CA SER A 23 15.77 28.67 -10.18
C SER A 23 15.72 28.93 -11.68
N CYS A 24 15.92 27.90 -12.51
CA CYS A 24 15.78 28.01 -13.96
C CYS A 24 14.34 28.34 -14.36
N VAL A 25 13.35 27.63 -13.81
CA VAL A 25 11.93 27.89 -14.09
C VAL A 25 11.52 29.29 -13.63
N PHE A 26 11.99 29.74 -12.46
CA PHE A 26 11.77 31.11 -11.99
C PHE A 26 12.31 32.14 -12.98
N LEU A 27 13.51 31.95 -13.53
CA LEU A 27 14.08 32.84 -14.54
C LEU A 27 13.32 32.82 -15.87
N VAL A 28 12.74 31.68 -16.25
CA VAL A 28 11.84 31.58 -17.43
C VAL A 28 10.56 32.40 -17.23
N VAL A 29 10.00 32.39 -16.02
CA VAL A 29 8.80 33.16 -15.65
C VAL A 29 9.11 34.65 -15.51
N ALA A 30 10.26 34.98 -14.93
CA ALA A 30 10.71 36.36 -14.71
C ALA A 30 11.08 37.05 -16.03
N GLY A 31 11.78 36.35 -16.92
CA GLY A 31 12.35 36.89 -18.15
C GLY A 31 11.38 37.07 -19.32
N ALA A 32 10.10 37.30 -19.05
CA ALA A 32 9.19 37.82 -20.08
C ALA A 32 9.52 39.28 -20.47
N ASP A 33 10.22 40.00 -19.58
CA ASP A 33 10.85 41.29 -19.88
C ASP A 33 12.37 41.06 -20.07
N LYS A 34 12.91 41.45 -21.24
CA LYS A 34 14.33 41.25 -21.56
C LYS A 34 15.25 42.04 -20.63
N SER A 35 14.77 43.12 -20.03
CA SER A 35 15.53 43.94 -19.08
C SER A 35 15.79 43.23 -17.74
N THR A 36 15.08 42.14 -17.43
CA THR A 36 15.32 41.37 -16.20
C THR A 36 16.68 40.67 -16.19
N TYR A 37 17.22 40.29 -17.36
CA TYR A 37 18.49 39.55 -17.42
C TYR A 37 19.74 40.39 -17.18
N THR A 38 19.61 41.71 -17.12
CA THR A 38 20.72 42.64 -16.80
C THR A 38 20.82 42.94 -15.31
N GLU A 39 19.89 42.45 -14.50
CA GLU A 39 19.85 42.69 -13.06
C GLU A 39 20.92 41.92 -12.29
N GLN A 40 21.51 42.55 -11.26
CA GLN A 40 22.61 41.98 -10.46
C GLN A 40 22.21 40.71 -9.69
N TRP A 41 20.94 40.56 -9.32
CA TRP A 41 20.47 39.37 -8.59
C TRP A 41 20.45 38.13 -9.49
N VAL A 42 20.22 38.29 -10.80
CA VAL A 42 20.29 37.19 -11.79
C VAL A 42 21.72 36.68 -11.89
N GLU A 43 22.69 37.60 -11.98
CA GLU A 43 24.10 37.21 -12.03
C GLU A 43 24.54 36.46 -10.76
N ARG A 44 24.11 36.92 -9.57
CA ARG A 44 24.40 36.21 -8.32
C ARG A 44 23.79 34.82 -8.27
N LEU A 45 22.58 34.65 -8.80
CA LEU A 45 21.91 33.36 -8.90
C LEU A 45 22.63 32.42 -9.88
N GLU A 46 23.01 32.91 -11.06
CA GLU A 46 23.75 32.15 -12.07
C GLU A 46 25.11 31.64 -11.55
N ARG A 47 25.80 32.42 -10.71
CA ARG A 47 27.07 31.98 -10.08
C ARG A 47 26.92 30.75 -9.19
N LEU A 48 25.70 30.43 -8.74
CA LEU A 48 25.44 29.22 -7.95
C LEU A 48 25.25 27.98 -8.85
N PHE A 49 24.86 28.13 -10.12
CA PHE A 49 24.48 27.01 -10.97
C PHE A 49 25.61 25.98 -11.16
N PRO A 50 26.88 26.38 -11.45
CA PRO A 50 27.97 25.40 -11.55
C PRO A 50 28.20 24.64 -10.25
N LYS A 51 28.11 25.33 -9.11
CA LYS A 51 28.32 24.70 -7.80
C LYS A 51 27.25 23.67 -7.49
N LEU A 52 25.99 24.01 -7.79
CA LEU A 52 24.86 23.10 -7.62
C LEU A 52 24.97 21.88 -8.56
N ALA A 53 25.31 22.10 -9.84
CA ALA A 53 25.44 21.02 -10.80
C ALA A 53 26.57 20.05 -10.44
N ILE A 54 27.76 20.58 -10.09
CA ILE A 54 28.90 19.77 -9.64
C ILE A 54 28.55 19.01 -8.36
N SER A 55 27.85 19.63 -7.41
CA SER A 55 27.48 18.94 -6.18
C SER A 55 26.49 17.80 -6.37
N ILE A 56 25.65 17.85 -7.41
CA ILE A 56 24.77 16.71 -7.74
C ILE A 56 25.64 15.51 -8.10
N VAL A 57 26.66 15.69 -8.95
CA VAL A 57 27.58 14.61 -9.35
C VAL A 57 28.36 14.07 -8.15
N ILE A 58 28.95 14.95 -7.34
CA ILE A 58 29.69 14.54 -6.13
C ILE A 58 28.77 13.78 -5.17
N GLY A 59 27.56 14.29 -4.94
CA GLY A 59 26.57 13.65 -4.08
C GLY A 59 26.23 12.24 -4.57
N LEU A 60 26.01 12.05 -5.88
CA LEU A 60 25.78 10.72 -6.45
C LEU A 60 26.95 9.78 -6.19
N ILE A 61 28.19 10.21 -6.44
CA ILE A 61 29.39 9.39 -6.21
C ILE A 61 29.51 8.98 -4.74
N VAL A 62 29.27 9.90 -3.80
CA VAL A 62 29.28 9.61 -2.35
C VAL A 62 28.19 8.61 -1.99
N ILE A 63 27.01 8.71 -2.60
CA ILE A 63 25.91 7.75 -2.38
C ILE A 63 26.32 6.35 -2.85
N LEU A 64 26.94 6.21 -4.02
CA LEU A 64 27.39 4.89 -4.50
C LEU A 64 28.50 4.33 -3.62
N ALA A 65 29.49 5.14 -3.23
CA ALA A 65 30.53 4.73 -2.30
C ALA A 65 29.93 4.16 -1.01
N ALA A 66 28.95 4.87 -0.44
CA ALA A 66 28.28 4.43 0.78
C ALA A 66 27.45 3.17 0.56
N THR A 67 26.76 3.03 -0.58
CA THR A 67 26.00 1.82 -0.92
C THR A 67 26.92 0.60 -1.09
N ILE A 68 28.06 0.74 -1.78
CA ILE A 68 29.04 -0.35 -1.93
C ILE A 68 29.58 -0.75 -0.56
N GLY A 69 29.95 0.22 0.29
CA GLY A 69 30.42 -0.08 1.65
C GLY A 69 29.37 -0.77 2.53
N LEU A 70 28.09 -0.42 2.38
CA LEU A 70 26.99 -1.08 3.10
C LEU A 70 26.73 -2.51 2.60
N VAL A 71 26.79 -2.73 1.29
CA VAL A 71 26.52 -4.05 0.68
C VAL A 71 27.67 -5.02 0.91
N THR A 72 28.92 -4.55 0.84
CA THR A 72 30.11 -5.40 1.01
C THR A 72 30.51 -5.62 2.46
N GLY A 73 30.03 -4.79 3.40
CA GLY A 73 30.37 -4.85 4.82
C GLY A 73 31.80 -4.40 5.17
N GLU A 74 32.63 -4.09 4.18
CA GLU A 74 34.03 -3.68 4.33
C GLU A 74 34.27 -2.30 3.71
N ILE A 75 34.88 -1.39 4.48
CA ILE A 75 35.11 0.00 4.05
C ILE A 75 36.22 0.07 2.98
N ASP A 76 37.17 -0.86 3.01
CA ASP A 76 38.32 -0.88 2.08
C ASP A 76 37.88 -1.14 0.62
N ASN A 77 36.75 -1.81 0.44
CA ASN A 77 36.15 -2.09 -0.88
C ASN A 77 35.64 -0.83 -1.59
N ILE A 78 35.47 0.29 -0.87
CA ILE A 78 35.13 1.59 -1.47
C ILE A 78 36.26 2.08 -2.39
N LEU A 79 37.52 1.73 -2.12
CA LEU A 79 38.69 2.18 -2.87
C LEU A 79 39.01 1.31 -4.09
N GLN A 80 38.37 0.14 -4.22
CA GLN A 80 38.64 -0.80 -5.31
C GLN A 80 37.73 -0.54 -6.51
N LEU A 81 38.31 0.01 -7.59
CA LEU A 81 37.56 0.38 -8.80
C LEU A 81 36.85 -0.80 -9.47
N GLU A 82 37.38 -2.02 -9.33
CA GLU A 82 36.81 -3.24 -9.91
C GLU A 82 35.40 -3.52 -9.37
N ILE A 83 35.19 -3.34 -8.06
CA ILE A 83 33.89 -3.54 -7.39
C ILE A 83 32.85 -2.54 -7.89
N TRP A 84 33.27 -1.29 -8.16
CA TRP A 84 32.38 -0.27 -8.72
C TRP A 84 31.92 -0.64 -10.12
N ILE A 85 32.84 -1.11 -10.96
CA ILE A 85 32.54 -1.52 -12.33
C ILE A 85 31.60 -2.73 -12.31
N ASP A 86 31.93 -3.75 -11.52
CA ASP A 86 31.13 -4.96 -11.37
C ASP A 86 29.70 -4.66 -10.90
N PHE A 87 29.56 -3.82 -9.87
CA PHE A 87 28.26 -3.39 -9.38
C PHE A 87 27.45 -2.67 -10.47
N ILE A 88 28.07 -1.75 -11.22
CA ILE A 88 27.39 -0.96 -12.26
C ILE A 88 27.01 -1.83 -13.47
N SER A 89 27.86 -2.76 -13.90
CA SER A 89 27.60 -3.57 -15.10
C SER A 89 26.64 -4.73 -14.84
N ASN A 90 26.80 -5.41 -13.70
CA ASN A 90 26.16 -6.69 -13.45
C ASN A 90 24.88 -6.59 -12.60
N THR A 91 24.59 -5.41 -12.05
CA THR A 91 23.33 -5.19 -11.33
C THR A 91 22.41 -4.21 -12.06
N ARG A 92 21.12 -4.52 -12.10
CA ARG A 92 20.09 -3.63 -12.66
C ARG A 92 20.07 -2.27 -11.94
N THR A 93 20.22 -2.28 -10.62
CA THR A 93 20.33 -1.08 -9.79
C THR A 93 21.55 -0.24 -10.17
N GLY A 94 22.70 -0.88 -10.41
CA GLY A 94 23.93 -0.27 -10.87
C GLY A 94 23.81 0.39 -12.24
N GLN A 95 23.12 -0.25 -13.19
CA GLN A 95 22.87 0.32 -14.52
C GLN A 95 22.01 1.60 -14.44
N ILE A 96 20.91 1.57 -13.68
CA ILE A 96 20.06 2.77 -13.48
C ILE A 96 20.86 3.88 -12.79
N TRP A 97 21.70 3.53 -11.81
CA TRP A 97 22.60 4.49 -11.17
C TRP A 97 23.62 5.10 -12.15
N GLY A 98 24.16 4.30 -13.07
CA GLY A 98 25.03 4.78 -14.16
C GLY A 98 24.33 5.83 -15.04
N PHE A 99 23.07 5.58 -15.43
CA PHE A 99 22.25 6.58 -16.13
C PHE A 99 22.03 7.84 -15.29
N HIS A 100 21.87 7.70 -13.98
CA HIS A 100 21.67 8.83 -13.08
C HIS A 100 22.91 9.75 -13.08
N VAL A 101 24.12 9.19 -12.95
CA VAL A 101 25.37 9.96 -13.03
C VAL A 101 25.58 10.56 -14.40
N ALA A 102 25.35 9.80 -15.48
CA ALA A 102 25.47 10.32 -16.84
C ALA A 102 24.56 11.54 -17.08
N SER A 103 23.32 11.49 -16.61
CA SER A 103 22.39 12.61 -16.71
C SER A 103 22.83 13.84 -15.89
N ALA A 104 23.43 13.64 -14.71
CA ALA A 104 23.98 14.72 -13.89
C ALA A 104 25.24 15.37 -14.50
N ILE A 105 26.09 14.57 -15.15
CA ILE A 105 27.24 15.07 -15.92
C ILE A 105 26.74 15.90 -17.12
N LEU A 106 25.77 15.38 -17.88
CA LEU A 106 25.17 16.10 -19.00
C LEU A 106 24.57 17.45 -18.56
N LEU A 107 23.87 17.48 -17.43
CA LEU A 107 23.38 18.71 -16.81
C LEU A 107 24.52 19.68 -16.50
N THR A 108 25.60 19.20 -15.89
CA THR A 108 26.77 20.02 -15.54
C THR A 108 27.44 20.63 -16.77
N VAL A 109 27.69 19.82 -17.80
CA VAL A 109 28.23 20.29 -19.10
C VAL A 109 27.32 21.33 -19.72
N THR A 110 26.01 21.09 -19.72
CA THR A 110 25.01 22.02 -20.25
C THR A 110 25.04 23.35 -19.50
N VAL A 111 25.06 23.33 -18.17
CA VAL A 111 25.15 24.54 -17.33
C VAL A 111 26.39 25.35 -17.68
N LEU A 112 27.56 24.71 -17.73
CA LEU A 112 28.84 25.37 -18.04
C LEU A 112 28.88 25.94 -19.45
N TYR A 113 28.33 25.23 -20.44
CA TYR A 113 28.24 25.69 -21.82
C TYR A 113 27.30 26.89 -21.96
N LEU A 114 26.11 26.78 -21.39
CA LEU A 114 25.07 27.80 -21.49
C LEU A 114 25.46 29.10 -20.76
N LEU A 115 26.19 29.03 -19.64
CA LEU A 115 26.71 30.20 -18.92
C LEU A 115 27.64 31.09 -19.76
N LYS A 116 28.25 30.56 -20.81
CA LYS A 116 29.08 31.34 -21.76
C LYS A 116 28.25 32.05 -22.85
N LYS A 117 26.97 31.72 -22.99
CA LYS A 117 26.07 32.29 -24.01
C LYS A 117 25.31 33.50 -23.45
N THR A 118 24.79 34.32 -24.36
CA THR A 118 23.97 35.49 -24.01
C THR A 118 22.74 35.08 -23.20
N ARG A 119 22.41 35.89 -22.20
CA ARG A 119 21.27 35.63 -21.31
C ARG A 119 19.97 35.77 -22.08
N THR A 120 19.32 34.64 -22.35
CA THR A 120 18.06 34.55 -23.09
C THR A 120 17.12 33.54 -22.43
N ARG A 121 15.82 33.64 -22.71
CA ARG A 121 14.80 32.76 -22.10
C ARG A 121 15.01 31.28 -22.44
N TRP A 122 15.36 30.97 -23.69
CA TRP A 122 15.63 29.60 -24.16
C TRP A 122 16.72 28.91 -23.33
N ARG A 123 17.77 29.63 -22.95
CA ARG A 123 18.85 29.08 -22.14
C ARG A 123 18.35 28.45 -20.84
N TYR A 124 17.45 29.13 -20.14
CA TYR A 124 16.90 28.64 -18.87
C TYR A 124 15.88 27.52 -19.08
N ILE A 125 15.17 27.50 -20.22
CA ILE A 125 14.30 26.37 -20.60
C ILE A 125 15.13 25.11 -20.79
N VAL A 126 16.22 25.17 -21.56
CA VAL A 126 17.12 24.02 -21.75
C VAL A 126 17.73 23.56 -20.43
N CYS A 127 18.19 24.50 -19.60
CA CYS A 127 18.74 24.15 -18.29
C CYS A 127 17.71 23.48 -17.37
N ALA A 128 16.45 23.94 -17.38
CA ALA A 128 15.36 23.31 -16.63
C ALA A 128 15.06 21.90 -17.15
N LEU A 129 14.99 21.70 -18.47
CA LEU A 129 14.78 20.38 -19.08
C LEU A 129 15.89 19.40 -18.72
N MET A 130 17.15 19.84 -18.77
CA MET A 130 18.28 19.00 -18.37
C MET A 130 18.28 18.71 -16.86
N ALA A 131 17.78 19.62 -16.02
CA ALA A 131 17.68 19.40 -14.57
C ALA A 131 16.57 18.39 -14.20
N MET A 132 15.55 18.22 -15.06
CA MET A 132 14.53 17.19 -14.87
C MET A 132 15.09 15.77 -15.07
N LEU A 133 16.04 15.57 -15.98
CA LEU A 133 16.58 14.24 -16.31
C LEU A 133 17.10 13.47 -15.08
N PRO A 134 18.03 13.98 -14.26
CA PRO A 134 18.47 13.28 -13.06
C PRO A 134 17.35 13.04 -12.04
N LEU A 135 16.32 13.91 -11.97
CA LEU A 135 15.17 13.66 -11.08
C LEU A 135 14.31 12.48 -11.57
N VAL A 136 14.07 12.38 -12.88
CA VAL A 136 13.32 11.28 -13.48
C VAL A 136 14.06 9.97 -13.30
N VAL A 137 15.36 9.93 -13.60
CA VAL A 137 16.17 8.72 -13.41
C VAL A 137 16.27 8.35 -11.93
N GLY A 138 16.41 9.33 -11.04
CA GLY A 138 16.38 9.10 -9.59
C GLY A 138 15.07 8.48 -9.10
N ALA A 139 13.92 8.86 -9.67
CA ALA A 139 12.64 8.26 -9.34
C ALA A 139 12.56 6.77 -9.72
N MET A 140 13.28 6.35 -10.76
CA MET A 140 13.36 4.94 -11.17
C MET A 140 14.20 4.08 -10.22
N VAL A 141 15.10 4.68 -9.42
CA VAL A 141 15.91 3.98 -8.41
C VAL A 141 15.12 3.72 -7.11
N SER A 142 13.98 4.41 -6.91
CA SER A 142 13.15 4.25 -5.71
C SER A 142 12.41 2.88 -5.67
N HIS A 143 11.74 2.56 -4.56
CA HIS A 143 11.04 1.29 -4.26
C HIS A 143 10.16 0.71 -5.40
N VAL A 144 9.78 1.53 -6.37
CA VAL A 144 9.06 1.16 -7.60
C VAL A 144 9.85 0.20 -8.51
N ALA A 145 11.19 0.21 -8.44
CA ALA A 145 12.04 -0.66 -9.28
C ALA A 145 11.81 -2.16 -9.04
N ALA A 146 11.39 -2.51 -7.81
CA ALA A 146 11.16 -3.88 -7.37
C ALA A 146 9.84 -4.48 -7.90
N GLU A 147 8.84 -3.65 -8.22
CA GLU A 147 7.48 -4.11 -8.59
C GLU A 147 7.23 -4.15 -10.11
N GLY A 148 8.27 -3.99 -10.92
CA GLY A 148 8.18 -3.98 -12.39
C GLY A 148 8.13 -2.56 -12.96
N LEU A 149 8.96 -2.30 -13.99
CA LEU A 149 9.09 -1.00 -14.67
C LEU A 149 7.92 -0.73 -15.63
N THR A 150 6.70 -0.65 -15.12
CA THR A 150 5.60 -0.09 -15.93
C THR A 150 5.67 1.44 -15.88
N VAL A 151 5.41 2.12 -17.00
CA VAL A 151 5.45 3.60 -17.04
C VAL A 151 4.45 4.22 -16.05
N LEU A 152 3.34 3.54 -15.79
CA LEU A 152 2.34 3.99 -14.83
C LEU A 152 2.83 3.98 -13.37
N SER A 153 3.77 3.11 -13.00
CA SER A 153 4.18 2.97 -11.59
C SER A 153 5.14 4.08 -11.14
N PHE A 154 6.07 4.53 -11.98
CA PHE A 154 7.07 5.55 -11.59
C PHE A 154 6.69 6.99 -11.98
N LEU A 155 5.77 7.19 -12.92
CA LEU A 155 5.38 8.52 -13.40
C LEU A 155 4.85 9.45 -12.28
N PRO A 156 3.98 9.00 -11.35
CA PRO A 156 3.51 9.85 -10.25
C PRO A 156 4.66 10.36 -9.38
N TYR A 157 5.68 9.53 -9.12
CA TYR A 157 6.86 9.89 -8.34
C TYR A 157 7.72 10.94 -9.04
N ALA A 158 8.00 10.72 -10.33
CA ALA A 158 8.77 11.66 -11.13
C ALA A 158 8.08 13.03 -11.21
N LEU A 159 6.76 13.05 -11.47
CA LEU A 159 5.96 14.27 -11.50
C LEU A 159 5.97 14.98 -10.14
N HIS A 160 5.77 14.24 -9.05
CA HIS A 160 5.76 14.80 -7.70
C HIS A 160 7.07 15.52 -7.38
N ILE A 161 8.22 14.90 -7.67
CA ILE A 161 9.55 15.46 -7.39
C ILE A 161 9.85 16.67 -8.30
N ILE A 162 9.52 16.59 -9.59
CA ILE A 162 9.71 17.72 -10.53
C ILE A 162 8.89 18.93 -10.08
N LEU A 163 7.60 18.73 -9.77
CA LEU A 163 6.72 19.81 -9.31
C LEU A 163 7.19 20.41 -7.98
N ALA A 164 7.64 19.56 -7.05
CA ALA A 164 8.26 20.01 -5.81
C ALA A 164 9.50 20.89 -6.09
N GLY A 165 10.32 20.53 -7.08
CA GLY A 165 11.47 21.32 -7.52
C GLY A 165 11.09 22.66 -8.13
N VAL A 166 10.04 22.70 -8.97
CA VAL A 166 9.50 23.94 -9.54
C VAL A 166 9.05 24.92 -8.45
N TRP A 167 8.38 24.41 -7.41
CA TRP A 167 7.90 25.23 -6.30
C TRP A 167 9.02 25.63 -5.34
N LEU A 168 9.70 24.68 -4.72
CA LEU A 168 10.73 24.92 -3.69
C LEU A 168 11.94 25.65 -4.27
N GLY A 169 12.41 25.23 -5.45
CA GLY A 169 13.62 25.77 -6.06
C GLY A 169 13.50 27.21 -6.55
N GLY A 170 12.28 27.75 -6.64
CA GLY A 170 12.05 29.18 -6.93
C GLY A 170 12.29 30.10 -5.72
N LEU A 171 12.31 29.57 -4.49
CA LEU A 171 12.45 30.37 -3.26
C LEU A 171 13.81 31.08 -3.14
N PRO A 172 14.97 30.45 -3.46
CA PRO A 172 16.27 31.15 -3.45
C PRO A 172 16.32 32.34 -4.42
N ALA A 173 15.74 32.20 -5.62
CA ALA A 173 15.65 33.29 -6.57
C ALA A 173 14.82 34.45 -6.02
N LEU A 174 13.71 34.14 -5.34
CA LEU A 174 12.85 35.14 -4.69
C LEU A 174 13.52 35.83 -3.48
N LEU A 175 14.39 35.13 -2.75
CA LEU A 175 15.22 35.71 -1.69
C LEU A 175 16.27 36.69 -2.23
N LEU A 176 16.94 36.33 -3.34
CA LEU A 176 17.95 37.18 -3.97
C LEU A 176 17.34 38.42 -4.62
N LEU A 177 16.19 38.29 -5.28
CA LEU A 177 15.43 39.41 -5.85
C LEU A 177 15.16 40.50 -4.80
N LYS A 178 14.81 40.10 -3.57
CA LYS A 178 14.52 41.03 -2.47
C LYS A 178 15.76 41.58 -1.77
N TYR A 179 16.86 40.83 -1.74
CA TYR A 179 18.12 41.28 -1.16
C TYR A 179 18.61 42.58 -1.82
N THR A 180 18.44 42.71 -3.14
CA THR A 180 18.81 43.92 -3.89
C THR A 180 17.92 45.12 -3.59
N TYR A 181 16.65 44.91 -3.21
CA TYR A 181 15.73 45.99 -2.85
C TYR A 181 16.03 46.58 -1.47
N VAL A 182 16.31 45.73 -0.47
CA VAL A 182 16.61 46.14 0.92
C VAL A 182 17.87 47.02 1.01
N LYS A 183 18.79 46.91 0.04
CA LYS A 183 20.04 47.68 0.01
C LYS A 183 19.93 49.06 -0.68
N GLN A 184 18.70 49.56 -0.94
CA GLN A 184 18.42 50.92 -1.48
C GLN A 184 19.02 51.26 -2.86
N VAL A 185 19.19 50.29 -3.77
CA VAL A 185 19.86 50.54 -5.08
C VAL A 185 18.88 50.80 -6.24
N LYS A 186 17.56 50.67 -6.05
CA LYS A 186 16.60 50.49 -7.15
C LYS A 186 15.60 51.64 -7.34
N SER A 187 15.37 52.04 -8.61
CA SER A 187 14.40 53.08 -9.00
C SER A 187 12.95 52.56 -9.00
N LYS A 188 11.97 53.48 -8.94
CA LYS A 188 10.51 53.17 -8.95
C LYS A 188 10.05 52.31 -10.15
N LYS A 189 10.78 52.32 -11.27
CA LYS A 189 10.48 51.48 -12.45
C LYS A 189 10.85 50.00 -12.21
N SER A 190 11.99 49.77 -11.55
CA SER A 190 12.45 48.41 -11.22
C SER A 190 11.61 47.74 -10.12
N SER A 191 11.01 48.52 -9.20
CA SER A 191 10.10 47.98 -8.18
C SER A 191 8.79 47.45 -8.79
N LEU A 192 8.25 48.11 -9.81
CA LEU A 192 7.05 47.64 -10.54
C LEU A 192 7.31 46.35 -11.32
N GLN A 193 8.49 46.20 -11.91
CA GLN A 193 8.92 44.96 -12.57
C GLN A 193 9.03 43.81 -11.56
N ASP A 194 9.66 44.05 -10.41
CA ASP A 194 9.80 43.06 -9.34
C ASP A 194 8.40 42.59 -8.85
N VAL A 195 7.43 43.50 -8.66
CA VAL A 195 6.03 43.15 -8.32
C VAL A 195 5.40 42.24 -9.39
N GLY A 196 5.62 42.52 -10.67
CA GLY A 196 5.11 41.71 -11.78
C GLY A 196 5.66 40.28 -11.77
N ILE A 197 6.96 40.12 -11.49
CA ILE A 197 7.61 38.81 -11.36
C ILE A 197 7.01 38.02 -10.18
N LEU A 198 6.85 38.66 -9.01
CA LEU A 198 6.25 38.01 -7.84
C LEU A 198 4.81 37.55 -8.08
N LYS A 199 3.99 38.36 -8.77
CA LYS A 199 2.61 38.00 -9.11
C LYS A 199 2.56 36.76 -10.03
N ARG A 200 3.42 36.68 -11.04
CA ARG A 200 3.48 35.52 -11.96
C ARG A 200 3.94 34.24 -11.26
N PHE A 201 4.98 34.33 -10.43
CA PHE A 201 5.44 33.18 -9.66
C PHE A 201 4.37 32.69 -8.67
N SER A 202 3.70 33.60 -7.97
CA SER A 202 2.59 33.27 -7.07
C SER A 202 1.38 32.66 -7.79
N ALA A 203 1.08 33.12 -9.01
CA ALA A 203 0.03 32.54 -9.85
C ALA A 203 0.37 31.11 -10.32
N MET A 204 1.63 30.82 -10.62
CA MET A 204 2.11 29.47 -10.96
C MET A 204 2.16 28.54 -9.74
N ALA A 205 2.49 29.06 -8.54
CA ALA A 205 2.68 28.23 -7.36
C ALA A 205 1.42 27.49 -6.90
N LEU A 206 0.21 28.06 -7.10
CA LEU A 206 -1.04 27.39 -6.73
C LEU A 206 -1.32 26.11 -7.51
N PRO A 207 -1.40 26.14 -8.86
CA PRO A 207 -1.68 24.92 -9.61
C PRO A 207 -0.58 23.88 -9.37
N VAL A 208 0.69 24.29 -9.31
CA VAL A 208 1.81 23.39 -8.98
C VAL A 208 1.58 22.72 -7.63
N MET A 209 1.20 23.47 -6.58
CA MET A 209 0.90 22.89 -5.27
C MET A 209 -0.29 21.93 -5.30
N SER A 210 -1.36 22.27 -6.02
CA SER A 210 -2.50 21.35 -6.19
C SER A 210 -2.07 20.02 -6.84
N PHE A 211 -1.23 20.07 -7.88
CA PHE A 211 -0.70 18.85 -8.50
C PHE A 211 0.25 18.07 -7.58
N ILE A 212 1.05 18.74 -6.75
CA ILE A 212 1.88 18.08 -5.73
C ILE A 212 1.00 17.30 -4.74
N ILE A 213 -0.11 17.89 -4.29
CA ILE A 213 -1.05 17.22 -3.38
C ILE A 213 -1.67 16.00 -4.06
N ILE A 214 -2.18 16.14 -5.28
CA ILE A 214 -2.80 15.04 -6.04
C ILE A 214 -1.79 13.89 -6.25
N THR A 215 -0.61 14.20 -6.78
CA THR A 215 0.44 13.20 -6.99
C THR A 215 0.92 12.58 -5.67
N GLY A 216 0.95 13.34 -4.59
CA GLY A 216 1.29 12.85 -3.25
C GLY A 216 0.27 11.85 -2.69
N ILE A 217 -1.03 12.08 -2.94
CA ILE A 217 -2.09 11.13 -2.56
C ILE A 217 -1.95 9.83 -3.33
N VAL A 218 -1.75 9.90 -4.66
CA VAL A 218 -1.54 8.71 -5.50
C VAL A 218 -0.31 7.91 -5.07
N VAL A 219 0.80 8.60 -4.80
CA VAL A 219 2.02 7.96 -4.28
C VAL A 219 1.78 7.33 -2.91
N GLY A 220 1.02 8.00 -2.03
CA GLY A 220 0.66 7.47 -0.72
C GLY A 220 -0.14 6.17 -0.83
N ASP A 221 -1.21 6.18 -1.62
CA ASP A 221 -2.08 5.01 -1.83
C ASP A 221 -1.29 3.78 -2.30
N HIS A 222 -0.38 3.94 -3.27
CA HIS A 222 0.50 2.87 -3.73
C HIS A 222 1.48 2.31 -2.68
N ILE A 223 1.86 3.10 -1.67
CA ILE A 223 2.83 2.69 -0.65
C ILE A 223 2.15 1.99 0.53
N PHE A 224 0.94 2.42 0.89
CA PHE A 224 0.16 1.80 1.97
C PHE A 224 -0.67 0.61 1.49
N ASP A 225 -1.13 0.59 0.23
CA ASP A 225 -1.90 -0.51 -0.38
C ASP A 225 -3.10 -0.98 0.48
N GLY A 226 -3.75 -0.06 1.19
CA GLY A 226 -4.84 -0.38 2.12
C GLY A 226 -4.43 -0.62 3.58
N ASP A 227 -3.14 -0.80 3.89
CA ASP A 227 -2.62 -0.90 5.26
C ASP A 227 -2.43 0.48 5.91
N TYR A 228 -3.52 1.24 6.01
CA TYR A 228 -3.49 2.59 6.58
C TYR A 228 -3.21 2.62 8.08
N ALA A 229 -3.29 1.49 8.78
CA ALA A 229 -2.90 1.37 10.20
C ALA A 229 -1.41 1.69 10.38
N ALA A 230 -0.57 1.31 9.41
CA ALA A 230 0.84 1.65 9.40
C ALA A 230 1.11 3.17 9.45
N LEU A 231 0.14 4.04 9.13
CA LEU A 231 0.31 5.50 9.22
C LEU A 231 0.68 5.96 10.64
N VAL A 232 0.18 5.28 11.67
CA VAL A 232 0.40 5.63 13.07
C VAL A 232 1.11 4.53 13.86
N ALA A 233 1.23 3.33 13.29
CA ALA A 233 1.90 2.17 13.90
C ALA A 233 3.27 1.84 13.28
N SER A 234 3.76 2.63 12.31
CA SER A 234 5.08 2.40 11.70
C SER A 234 6.00 3.64 11.73
N PRO A 235 7.34 3.46 11.74
CA PRO A 235 8.27 4.57 11.56
C PRO A 235 8.06 5.32 10.24
N TYR A 236 7.70 4.60 9.17
CA TYR A 236 7.37 5.18 7.87
C TYR A 236 6.19 6.16 7.98
N GLY A 237 5.11 5.72 8.63
CA GLY A 237 3.90 6.51 8.87
C GLY A 237 4.18 7.79 9.66
N TRP A 238 4.95 7.70 10.74
CA TRP A 238 5.34 8.87 11.54
C TRP A 238 6.20 9.88 10.77
N LEU A 239 7.12 9.42 9.94
CA LEU A 239 7.90 10.30 9.05
C LEU A 239 7.02 10.97 8.00
N LEU A 240 6.05 10.26 7.44
CA LEU A 240 5.07 10.84 6.52
C LEU A 240 4.19 11.90 7.21
N ASN A 241 3.67 11.60 8.40
CA ASN A 241 2.90 12.56 9.20
C ASN A 241 3.74 13.81 9.52
N THR A 242 5.02 13.63 9.83
CA THR A 242 5.96 14.74 10.03
C THR A 242 6.13 15.56 8.74
N LYS A 243 6.28 14.92 7.58
CA LYS A 243 6.34 15.59 6.27
C LYS A 243 5.08 16.41 5.98
N LEU A 244 3.89 15.85 6.27
CA LEU A 244 2.61 16.53 6.08
C LEU A 244 2.44 17.72 7.05
N LEU A 245 2.84 17.57 8.31
CA LEU A 245 2.84 18.66 9.29
C LEU A 245 3.75 19.81 8.85
N LEU A 246 4.97 19.49 8.42
CA LEU A 246 5.91 20.48 7.87
C LEU A 246 5.33 21.18 6.64
N LEU A 247 4.68 20.43 5.74
CA LEU A 247 4.00 21.00 4.57
C LEU A 247 2.90 21.99 5.00
N CYS A 248 2.06 21.64 5.97
CA CYS A 248 1.03 22.52 6.51
C CYS A 248 1.63 23.82 7.06
N ILE A 249 2.71 23.75 7.83
CA ILE A 249 3.43 24.93 8.34
C ILE A 249 3.94 25.80 7.18
N VAL A 250 4.57 25.20 6.18
CA VAL A 250 5.06 25.92 4.99
C VAL A 250 3.93 26.61 4.25
N LEU A 251 2.78 25.93 4.05
CA LEU A 251 1.62 26.49 3.38
C LEU A 251 1.00 27.67 4.14
N ILE A 252 0.96 27.61 5.48
CA ILE A 252 0.48 28.72 6.32
C ILE A 252 1.40 29.94 6.15
N ILE A 253 2.72 29.74 6.15
CA ILE A 253 3.70 30.81 5.94
C ILE A 253 3.55 31.39 4.53
N ALA A 254 3.50 30.54 3.50
CA ALA A 254 3.35 30.95 2.10
C ALA A 254 2.05 31.73 1.87
N SER A 255 0.95 31.26 2.46
CA SER A 255 -0.35 31.95 2.43
C SER A 255 -0.27 33.33 3.10
N SER A 256 0.44 33.44 4.23
CA SER A 256 0.66 34.72 4.92
C SER A 256 1.53 35.68 4.10
N VAL A 257 2.58 35.18 3.46
CA VAL A 257 3.44 35.94 2.52
C VAL A 257 2.61 36.48 1.35
N ARG A 258 1.71 35.67 0.81
CA ARG A 258 0.87 36.05 -0.33
C ARG A 258 -0.28 36.99 0.03
N SER A 259 -0.97 36.78 1.15
CA SER A 259 -2.20 37.50 1.49
C SER A 259 -1.94 38.83 2.20
N TYR A 260 -0.85 38.95 2.96
CA TYR A 260 -0.54 40.15 3.72
C TYR A 260 0.65 40.93 3.14
N TRP A 261 1.80 40.28 2.98
CA TRP A 261 3.04 40.97 2.62
C TRP A 261 3.09 41.40 1.15
N LEU A 262 2.60 40.56 0.23
CA LEU A 262 2.60 40.87 -1.20
C LEU A 262 1.70 42.07 -1.56
N PRO A 263 0.44 42.18 -1.07
CA PRO A 263 -0.40 43.35 -1.32
C PRO A 263 0.14 44.62 -0.66
N LEU A 264 0.68 44.51 0.56
CA LEU A 264 1.32 45.63 1.25
C LEU A 264 2.50 46.18 0.43
N PHE A 265 3.28 45.30 -0.20
CA PHE A 265 4.37 45.69 -1.08
C PHE A 265 3.89 46.29 -2.41
N SER A 266 2.80 45.77 -3.01
CA SER A 266 2.31 46.30 -4.29
C SER A 266 1.58 47.63 -4.19
N ASN A 267 0.92 47.91 -3.05
CA ASN A 267 0.05 49.05 -2.88
C ASN A 267 0.70 50.22 -2.11
N SER A 268 1.87 50.01 -1.49
CA SER A 268 2.55 51.08 -0.74
C SER A 268 2.98 52.22 -1.66
N GLN A 269 2.49 53.43 -1.41
CA GLN A 269 2.94 54.65 -2.09
C GLN A 269 4.18 55.26 -1.42
N ASN A 270 4.43 54.92 -0.15
CA ASN A 270 5.55 55.42 0.66
C ASN A 270 6.74 54.45 0.65
N SER A 271 7.92 54.96 0.31
CA SER A 271 9.20 54.22 0.30
C SER A 271 9.51 53.50 1.62
N GLN A 272 9.14 54.09 2.76
CA GLN A 272 9.41 53.55 4.09
C GLN A 272 8.53 52.32 4.41
N GLU A 273 7.27 52.33 3.98
CA GLU A 273 6.36 51.18 4.10
C GLU A 273 6.76 50.05 3.16
N THR A 274 7.15 50.38 1.92
CA THR A 274 7.67 49.40 0.96
C THR A 274 8.91 48.69 1.50
N GLN A 275 9.80 49.43 2.15
CA GLN A 275 11.01 48.88 2.76
C GLN A 275 10.69 47.96 3.94
N LYS A 276 9.78 48.38 4.85
CA LYS A 276 9.30 47.52 5.95
C LYS A 276 8.67 46.22 5.43
N SER A 277 7.83 46.32 4.39
CA SER A 277 7.21 45.16 3.75
C SER A 277 8.25 44.23 3.12
N ALA A 278 9.23 44.76 2.40
CA ALA A 278 10.30 43.97 1.78
C ALA A 278 11.15 43.21 2.82
N ILE A 279 11.47 43.83 3.96
CA ILE A 279 12.20 43.20 5.07
C ILE A 279 11.38 42.07 5.68
N GLY A 280 10.10 42.32 6.00
CA GLY A 280 9.21 41.30 6.56
C GLY A 280 9.01 40.12 5.60
N MET A 281 8.75 40.40 4.34
CA MET A 281 8.57 39.37 3.31
C MET A 281 9.85 38.55 3.09
N ARG A 282 11.05 39.14 3.20
CA ARG A 282 12.32 38.40 3.13
C ARG A 282 12.51 37.50 4.33
N LYS A 283 12.17 37.96 5.54
CA LYS A 283 12.24 37.17 6.77
C LYS A 283 11.37 35.91 6.66
N TRP A 284 10.11 36.08 6.27
CA TRP A 284 9.17 34.96 6.17
C TRP A 284 9.52 33.96 5.05
N VAL A 285 9.94 34.43 3.87
CA VAL A 285 10.40 33.53 2.79
C VAL A 285 11.67 32.77 3.21
N ARG A 286 12.55 33.37 4.02
CA ARG A 286 13.73 32.65 4.55
C ARG A 286 13.30 31.53 5.49
N ILE A 287 12.32 31.79 6.36
CA ILE A 287 11.76 30.78 7.27
C ILE A 287 11.07 29.67 6.45
N GLU A 288 10.26 30.05 5.45
CA GLU A 288 9.63 29.12 4.50
C GLU A 288 10.66 28.20 3.84
N PHE A 289 11.76 28.76 3.32
CA PHE A 289 12.83 28.00 2.69
C PHE A 289 13.52 27.03 3.67
N LEU A 290 13.74 27.43 4.92
CA LEU A 290 14.34 26.55 5.94
C LEU A 290 13.43 25.35 6.26
N PHE A 291 12.13 25.59 6.45
CA PHE A 291 11.16 24.50 6.65
C PHE A 291 11.02 23.62 5.41
N ALA A 292 11.07 24.20 4.21
CA ALA A 292 11.06 23.43 2.96
C ALA A 292 12.31 22.54 2.82
N MET A 293 13.49 23.01 3.23
CA MET A 293 14.71 22.21 3.27
C MET A 293 14.65 21.08 4.30
N LEU A 294 14.04 21.33 5.46
CA LEU A 294 13.76 20.30 6.46
C LEU A 294 12.74 19.27 5.94
N LEU A 295 11.71 19.70 5.21
CA LEU A 295 10.76 18.82 4.54
C LEU A 295 11.47 17.90 3.53
N VAL A 296 12.40 18.43 2.73
CA VAL A 296 13.21 17.62 1.81
C VAL A 296 14.07 16.62 2.57
N LEU A 297 14.65 16.99 3.73
CA LEU A 297 15.41 16.07 4.57
C LEU A 297 14.55 14.90 5.05
N VAL A 298 13.37 15.19 5.62
CA VAL A 298 12.43 14.15 6.06
C VAL A 298 11.99 13.28 4.87
N ALA A 299 11.70 13.87 3.71
CA ALA A 299 11.35 13.13 2.51
C ALA A 299 12.49 12.20 2.03
N THR A 300 13.75 12.63 2.13
CA THR A 300 14.90 11.77 1.78
C THR A 300 15.13 10.63 2.77
N ILE A 301 14.85 10.82 4.06
CA ILE A 301 14.92 9.75 5.06
C ILE A 301 13.81 8.72 4.79
N LEU A 302 12.58 9.20 4.57
CA LEU A 302 11.40 8.38 4.27
C LEU A 302 11.60 7.48 3.03
N ALA A 303 12.16 8.02 1.95
CA ALA A 303 12.30 7.29 0.70
C ALA A 303 13.40 6.21 0.69
N ASN A 304 14.19 6.07 1.77
CA ASN A 304 15.48 5.39 1.70
C ASN A 304 15.87 4.58 2.94
N ASN A 305 15.42 4.98 4.13
CA ASN A 305 15.82 4.35 5.40
C ASN A 305 14.68 3.60 6.08
N THR A 306 13.51 3.52 5.44
CA THR A 306 12.34 2.83 5.98
C THR A 306 11.77 1.88 4.96
N THR A 307 11.45 0.66 5.39
CA THR A 307 10.64 -0.27 4.61
C THR A 307 9.31 0.39 4.27
N PRO A 308 8.82 0.28 3.01
CA PRO A 308 7.50 0.76 2.63
C PRO A 308 6.43 0.25 3.59
N ALA A 309 5.41 1.07 3.87
CA ALA A 309 4.39 0.77 4.86
C ALA A 309 3.75 -0.62 4.66
N LYS A 310 3.42 -0.99 3.42
CA LYS A 310 2.88 -2.31 3.05
C LYS A 310 3.77 -3.52 3.40
N HIS A 311 5.03 -3.31 3.75
CA HIS A 311 5.97 -4.37 4.14
C HIS A 311 6.38 -4.27 5.61
N VAL A 312 5.89 -3.28 6.35
CA VAL A 312 6.15 -3.17 7.79
C VAL A 312 5.20 -4.11 8.52
N VAL A 313 5.75 -4.97 9.35
CA VAL A 313 4.97 -5.75 10.31
C VAL A 313 4.63 -4.85 11.50
N ILE A 314 3.34 -4.69 11.80
CA ILE A 314 2.88 -4.03 13.02
C ILE A 314 2.92 -5.06 14.13
N GLU A 315 3.93 -4.97 15.00
CA GLU A 315 4.05 -5.88 16.16
C GLU A 315 2.99 -5.56 17.22
N GLU A 316 2.83 -4.27 17.54
CA GLU A 316 1.90 -3.80 18.55
C GLU A 316 1.17 -2.54 18.06
N TRP A 317 -0.16 -2.62 18.05
CA TRP A 317 -1.03 -1.47 17.81
C TRP A 317 -1.08 -0.56 19.04
N PRO A 318 -0.78 0.75 18.90
CA PRO A 318 -0.56 1.63 20.04
C PRO A 318 -1.84 2.21 20.68
N PHE A 319 -3.03 1.98 20.10
CA PHE A 319 -4.28 2.60 20.57
C PHE A 319 -5.31 1.56 21.00
N PRO A 320 -6.16 1.85 22.01
CA PRO A 320 -7.21 0.92 22.44
C PRO A 320 -8.42 0.89 21.48
N PHE A 321 -8.33 1.56 20.32
CA PHE A 321 -9.39 1.64 19.33
C PHE A 321 -8.81 1.61 17.92
N ARG A 322 -9.64 1.23 16.94
CA ARG A 322 -9.38 1.40 15.51
C ARG A 322 -10.63 1.91 14.80
N PHE A 323 -10.45 2.48 13.61
CA PHE A 323 -11.57 2.86 12.75
C PHE A 323 -11.97 1.69 11.84
N SER A 324 -13.25 1.35 11.80
CA SER A 324 -13.77 0.31 10.90
C SER A 324 -15.15 0.69 10.38
N ILE A 325 -15.22 1.11 9.12
CA ILE A 325 -16.50 1.38 8.46
C ILE A 325 -17.30 0.08 8.37
N ILE A 326 -16.65 -1.03 7.99
CA ILE A 326 -17.31 -2.32 7.79
C ILE A 326 -18.01 -2.79 9.07
N ALA A 327 -17.35 -2.71 10.22
CA ALA A 327 -17.90 -3.15 11.51
C ALA A 327 -18.99 -2.21 12.07
N THR A 328 -18.95 -0.92 11.74
CA THR A 328 -19.82 0.08 12.37
C THR A 328 -21.00 0.52 11.50
N TRP A 329 -20.89 0.43 10.18
CA TRP A 329 -21.85 1.08 9.27
C TRP A 329 -23.28 0.53 9.36
N GLY A 330 -23.41 -0.75 9.72
CA GLY A 330 -24.71 -1.41 9.93
C GLY A 330 -25.38 -1.04 11.26
N ALA A 331 -24.67 -0.43 12.21
CA ALA A 331 -25.21 -0.09 13.51
C ALA A 331 -26.15 1.12 13.44
N GLU A 332 -27.10 1.18 14.38
CA GLU A 332 -28.09 2.25 14.43
C GLU A 332 -27.44 3.63 14.54
N ASN A 333 -27.92 4.59 13.74
CA ASN A 333 -27.51 5.99 13.74
C ASN A 333 -26.05 6.31 13.32
N VAL A 334 -25.18 5.32 13.10
CA VAL A 334 -23.78 5.55 12.69
C VAL A 334 -23.71 6.33 11.38
N ALA A 335 -24.40 5.86 10.34
CA ALA A 335 -24.42 6.55 9.05
C ALA A 335 -24.93 7.99 9.18
N LEU A 336 -25.98 8.23 9.96
CA LEU A 336 -26.54 9.57 10.18
C LEU A 336 -25.53 10.51 10.87
N GLN A 337 -24.81 10.03 11.89
CA GLN A 337 -23.79 10.81 12.59
C GLN A 337 -22.62 11.14 11.66
N VAL A 338 -22.13 10.15 10.89
CA VAL A 338 -21.05 10.36 9.91
C VAL A 338 -21.45 11.41 8.88
N TRP A 339 -22.64 11.29 8.27
CA TRP A 339 -23.13 12.25 7.29
C TRP A 339 -23.36 13.64 7.90
N SER A 340 -23.81 13.72 9.15
CA SER A 340 -23.96 14.98 9.88
C SER A 340 -22.60 15.67 10.09
N GLY A 341 -21.59 14.92 10.51
CA GLY A 341 -20.22 15.46 10.66
C GLY A 341 -19.62 15.90 9.33
N ILE A 342 -19.83 15.15 8.24
CA ILE A 342 -19.45 15.55 6.89
C ILE A 342 -20.15 16.85 6.47
N ALA A 343 -21.47 16.98 6.74
CA ALA A 343 -22.21 18.19 6.44
C ALA A 343 -21.66 19.42 7.18
N ILE A 344 -21.25 19.26 8.45
CA ILE A 344 -20.58 20.32 9.23
C ILE A 344 -19.22 20.68 8.60
N ALA A 345 -18.45 19.70 8.13
CA ALA A 345 -17.17 19.96 7.46
C ALA A 345 -17.35 20.69 6.12
N VAL A 346 -18.36 20.32 5.33
CA VAL A 346 -18.74 21.04 4.09
C VAL A 346 -19.17 22.47 4.40
N LEU A 347 -19.95 22.67 5.47
CA LEU A 347 -20.32 24.01 5.94
C LEU A 347 -19.08 24.85 6.29
N ALA A 348 -18.03 24.26 6.85
CA ALA A 348 -16.77 24.97 7.09
C ALA A 348 -16.12 25.52 5.81
N VAL A 349 -16.17 24.76 4.71
CA VAL A 349 -15.69 25.20 3.39
C VAL A 349 -16.56 26.32 2.84
N CYS A 350 -17.88 26.23 2.97
CA CYS A 350 -18.79 27.31 2.60
C CYS A 350 -18.51 28.59 3.41
N VAL A 351 -18.32 28.48 4.72
CA VAL A 351 -17.98 29.62 5.60
C VAL A 351 -16.62 30.22 5.22
N LEU A 352 -15.63 29.40 4.85
CA LEU A 352 -14.35 29.89 4.32
C LEU A 352 -14.54 30.70 3.04
N TYR A 353 -15.36 30.20 2.11
CA TYR A 353 -15.63 30.86 0.84
C TYR A 353 -16.38 32.19 1.04
N PHE A 354 -17.54 32.15 1.70
CA PHE A 354 -18.35 33.34 1.95
C PHE A 354 -17.67 34.33 2.88
N GLY A 355 -16.92 33.86 3.88
CA GLY A 355 -16.10 34.72 4.75
C GLY A 355 -15.04 35.49 3.98
N ARG A 356 -14.45 34.90 2.92
CA ARG A 356 -13.51 35.62 2.04
C ARG A 356 -14.24 36.66 1.20
N VAL A 357 -15.39 36.31 0.63
CA VAL A 357 -16.21 37.26 -0.17
C VAL A 357 -16.67 38.43 0.71
N ALA A 358 -17.01 38.16 1.97
CA ALA A 358 -17.43 39.15 2.96
C ALA A 358 -16.26 39.88 3.68
N ASN A 359 -15.02 39.71 3.21
CA ASN A 359 -13.81 40.35 3.76
C ASN A 359 -13.63 40.19 5.28
N TRP A 360 -13.92 39.01 5.83
CA TRP A 360 -13.70 38.73 7.25
C TRP A 360 -12.22 38.86 7.64
N SER A 361 -11.98 39.23 8.90
CA SER A 361 -10.62 39.26 9.45
C SER A 361 -9.98 37.87 9.44
N MET A 362 -8.66 37.80 9.24
CA MET A 362 -7.92 36.53 9.17
C MET A 362 -8.13 35.63 10.39
N LYS A 363 -8.34 36.21 11.59
CA LYS A 363 -8.67 35.44 12.79
C LYS A 363 -9.97 34.66 12.60
N ARG A 364 -11.06 35.31 12.16
CA ARG A 364 -12.37 34.67 11.94
C ARG A 364 -12.33 33.65 10.80
N LEU A 365 -11.62 33.97 9.72
CA LEU A 365 -11.44 33.08 8.57
C LEU A 365 -10.73 31.77 8.92
N VAL A 366 -9.94 31.74 10.00
CA VAL A 366 -9.27 30.51 10.45
C VAL A 366 -10.05 29.86 11.58
N THR A 367 -10.47 30.61 12.60
CA THR A 367 -11.05 30.04 13.82
C THR A 367 -12.42 29.41 13.58
N ILE A 368 -13.32 30.06 12.84
CA ILE A 368 -14.69 29.54 12.66
C ILE A 368 -14.69 28.24 11.85
N PRO A 369 -13.99 28.16 10.71
CA PRO A 369 -13.90 26.91 9.95
C PRO A 369 -13.15 25.81 10.71
N ALA A 370 -12.10 26.16 11.47
CA ALA A 370 -11.40 25.19 12.31
C ALA A 370 -12.32 24.58 13.37
N VAL A 371 -13.12 25.40 14.06
CA VAL A 371 -14.12 24.92 15.03
C VAL A 371 -15.14 24.02 14.35
N LEU A 372 -15.68 24.41 13.19
CA LEU A 372 -16.63 23.57 12.45
C LEU A 372 -16.01 22.23 12.02
N ILE A 373 -14.78 22.23 11.51
CA ILE A 373 -14.08 20.99 11.15
C ILE A 373 -13.90 20.08 12.37
N ILE A 374 -13.44 20.64 13.50
CA ILE A 374 -13.27 19.88 14.76
C ILE A 374 -14.61 19.32 15.24
N SER A 375 -15.68 20.13 15.22
CA SER A 375 -17.03 19.67 15.58
C SER A 375 -17.53 18.58 14.63
N GLY A 376 -17.30 18.72 13.33
CA GLY A 376 -17.66 17.71 12.33
C GLY A 376 -16.92 16.39 12.57
N MET A 377 -15.62 16.44 12.84
CA MET A 377 -14.82 15.27 13.22
C MET A 377 -15.30 14.62 14.53
N ALA A 378 -15.62 15.44 15.54
CA ALA A 378 -16.12 14.96 16.83
C ALA A 378 -17.49 14.27 16.73
N VAL A 379 -18.29 14.57 15.70
CA VAL A 379 -19.55 13.87 15.41
C VAL A 379 -19.32 12.64 14.53
N ALA A 380 -18.48 12.74 13.50
CA ALA A 380 -18.33 11.66 12.51
C ALA A 380 -17.39 10.53 12.92
N LEU A 381 -16.33 10.80 13.69
CA LEU A 381 -15.27 9.81 13.97
C LEU A 381 -15.61 8.83 15.10
N PRO A 382 -16.12 9.26 16.28
CA PRO A 382 -16.44 8.33 17.37
C PRO A 382 -17.31 7.13 16.98
N PRO A 383 -18.40 7.28 16.19
CA PRO A 383 -19.23 6.12 15.82
C PRO A 383 -18.54 5.15 14.85
N LEU A 384 -17.41 5.52 14.25
CA LEU A 384 -16.60 4.64 13.40
C LEU A 384 -15.52 3.88 14.20
N THR A 385 -15.43 4.11 15.51
CA THR A 385 -14.43 3.45 16.37
C THR A 385 -14.95 2.14 16.92
N ILE A 386 -14.09 1.13 16.93
CA ILE A 386 -14.29 -0.14 17.63
C ILE A 386 -13.08 -0.42 18.53
N GLU A 387 -13.24 -1.28 19.54
CA GLU A 387 -12.13 -1.70 20.41
C GLU A 387 -11.02 -2.36 19.57
N ALA A 388 -9.78 -2.05 19.92
CA ALA A 388 -8.60 -2.63 19.32
C ALA A 388 -7.59 -3.01 20.41
N TYR A 389 -6.72 -3.94 20.07
CA TYR A 389 -5.75 -4.58 20.94
C TYR A 389 -4.36 -4.45 20.34
N PRO A 390 -3.28 -4.62 21.12
CA PRO A 390 -1.92 -4.63 20.58
C PRO A 390 -1.77 -5.58 19.39
N GLU A 391 -2.44 -6.73 19.43
CA GLU A 391 -2.33 -7.76 18.40
C GLU A 391 -3.22 -7.51 17.17
N THR A 392 -4.14 -6.53 17.17
CA THR A 392 -5.15 -6.31 16.10
C THR A 392 -4.56 -6.29 14.69
N TYR A 393 -3.39 -5.66 14.49
CA TYR A 393 -2.73 -5.61 13.19
C TYR A 393 -1.49 -6.53 13.10
N LYS A 394 -1.32 -7.44 14.07
CA LYS A 394 -0.23 -8.41 14.08
C LYS A 394 -0.42 -9.39 12.93
N LYS A 395 0.60 -9.50 12.09
CA LYS A 395 0.60 -10.46 10.98
C LYS A 395 0.67 -11.88 11.54
N PRO A 396 -0.22 -12.81 11.15
CA PRO A 396 -0.14 -14.20 11.59
C PRO A 396 1.20 -14.83 11.19
N PRO A 397 1.97 -15.41 12.13
CA PRO A 397 3.20 -16.13 11.82
C PRO A 397 2.92 -17.52 11.23
N VAL A 398 1.73 -18.07 11.51
CA VAL A 398 1.28 -19.37 10.99
C VAL A 398 0.47 -19.17 9.72
N PRO A 399 0.85 -19.81 8.59
CA PRO A 399 0.13 -19.68 7.34
C PRO A 399 -1.28 -20.29 7.41
N PHE A 400 -2.21 -19.72 6.67
CA PHE A 400 -3.54 -20.30 6.50
C PHE A 400 -3.49 -21.48 5.52
N ASP A 401 -3.11 -22.64 6.04
CA ASP A 401 -2.99 -23.88 5.28
C ASP A 401 -3.74 -25.05 5.95
N ALA A 402 -3.83 -26.16 5.22
CA ALA A 402 -4.55 -27.35 5.64
C ALA A 402 -3.99 -27.95 6.93
N ILE A 403 -2.68 -27.83 7.17
CA ILE A 403 -2.00 -28.35 8.35
C ILE A 403 -2.44 -27.54 9.57
N SER A 404 -2.31 -26.22 9.51
CA SER A 404 -2.72 -25.31 10.59
C SER A 404 -4.21 -25.44 10.92
N ILE A 405 -5.06 -25.54 9.89
CA ILE A 405 -6.51 -25.70 10.08
C ILE A 405 -6.86 -27.05 10.71
N SER A 406 -6.15 -28.13 10.34
CA SER A 406 -6.35 -29.46 10.90
C SER A 406 -5.96 -29.50 12.39
N TYR A 407 -4.78 -28.99 12.75
CA TYR A 407 -4.38 -28.85 14.16
C TYR A 407 -5.33 -27.93 14.95
N GLY A 408 -5.72 -26.80 14.36
CA GLY A 408 -6.68 -25.88 14.96
C GLY A 408 -8.05 -26.54 15.21
N ALA A 409 -8.46 -27.49 14.37
CA ALA A 409 -9.70 -28.26 14.57
C ALA A 409 -9.63 -29.17 15.80
N GLU A 410 -8.49 -29.83 16.03
CA GLU A 410 -8.25 -30.66 17.22
C GLU A 410 -8.28 -29.82 18.49
N LEU A 411 -7.54 -28.70 18.51
CA LEU A 411 -7.53 -27.75 19.61
C LEU A 411 -8.92 -27.18 19.88
N TYR A 412 -9.66 -26.81 18.84
CA TYR A 412 -11.02 -26.31 18.99
C TYR A 412 -11.92 -27.36 19.63
N SER A 413 -11.74 -28.63 19.25
CA SER A 413 -12.50 -29.74 19.82
C SER A 413 -12.25 -29.92 21.30
N GLU A 414 -11.01 -29.72 21.75
CA GLU A 414 -10.62 -29.84 23.14
C GLU A 414 -11.06 -28.64 23.99
N TYR A 415 -10.88 -27.42 23.49
CA TYR A 415 -10.99 -26.20 24.30
C TYR A 415 -12.27 -25.39 24.07
N CYS A 416 -12.90 -25.45 22.89
CA CYS A 416 -13.91 -24.48 22.49
C CYS A 416 -15.34 -25.04 22.35
N ILE A 417 -15.51 -26.34 22.08
CA ILE A 417 -16.81 -26.95 21.75
C ILE A 417 -17.85 -26.84 22.87
N ASP A 418 -17.42 -26.90 24.12
CA ASP A 418 -18.34 -26.84 25.27
C ASP A 418 -19.19 -25.55 25.27
N CYS A 419 -18.63 -24.43 24.80
CA CYS A 419 -19.31 -23.15 24.73
C CYS A 419 -19.77 -22.83 23.29
N HIS A 420 -18.91 -23.00 22.29
CA HIS A 420 -19.19 -22.60 20.91
C HIS A 420 -19.91 -23.67 20.08
N GLY A 421 -19.94 -24.92 20.54
CA GLY A 421 -20.49 -26.08 19.81
C GLY A 421 -19.58 -26.56 18.69
N HIS A 422 -19.79 -27.80 18.20
CA HIS A 422 -18.96 -28.40 17.13
C HIS A 422 -18.86 -27.57 15.85
N GLN A 423 -19.85 -26.73 15.59
CA GLN A 423 -19.91 -25.92 14.37
C GLN A 423 -19.56 -24.45 14.61
N GLY A 424 -19.32 -23.99 15.85
CA GLY A 424 -19.10 -22.58 16.13
C GLY A 424 -20.34 -21.70 16.16
N LYS A 425 -21.54 -22.28 16.33
CA LYS A 425 -22.82 -21.56 16.38
C LYS A 425 -23.17 -20.94 17.74
N GLY A 426 -22.28 -21.05 18.73
CA GLY A 426 -22.58 -20.60 20.09
C GLY A 426 -23.63 -21.46 20.81
N ASN A 427 -23.79 -22.72 20.38
CA ASN A 427 -24.81 -23.64 20.92
C ASN A 427 -24.21 -24.82 21.70
N GLY A 428 -22.99 -24.65 22.24
CA GLY A 428 -22.34 -25.66 23.06
C GLY A 428 -23.14 -25.98 24.32
N ILE A 429 -22.84 -27.13 24.94
CA ILE A 429 -23.58 -27.61 26.12
C ILE A 429 -23.60 -26.62 27.29
N LYS A 430 -22.56 -25.78 27.43
CA LYS A 430 -22.47 -24.73 28.45
C LYS A 430 -23.08 -23.40 28.04
N ALA A 431 -23.34 -23.16 26.74
CA ALA A 431 -23.73 -21.85 26.22
C ALA A 431 -24.95 -21.24 26.92
N ARG A 432 -25.94 -22.07 27.29
CA ARG A 432 -27.18 -21.64 27.96
C ARG A 432 -26.98 -21.20 29.42
N THR A 433 -25.83 -21.49 30.01
CA THR A 433 -25.51 -21.20 31.42
C THR A 433 -24.57 -20.02 31.60
N LEU A 434 -24.07 -19.46 30.49
CA LEU A 434 -23.16 -18.32 30.51
C LEU A 434 -23.92 -17.01 30.73
N SER A 435 -23.23 -16.02 31.29
CA SER A 435 -23.70 -14.66 31.54
C SER A 435 -23.92 -13.86 30.26
N THR A 436 -23.25 -14.24 29.17
CA THR A 436 -23.35 -13.61 27.85
C THR A 436 -23.73 -14.61 26.77
N ILE A 437 -24.41 -14.12 25.73
CA ILE A 437 -24.69 -14.94 24.53
C ILE A 437 -23.37 -15.25 23.84
N VAL A 438 -23.12 -16.53 23.57
CA VAL A 438 -21.94 -16.95 22.78
C VAL A 438 -22.21 -16.60 21.31
N PRO A 439 -21.31 -15.86 20.63
CA PRO A 439 -21.53 -15.44 19.26
C PRO A 439 -21.55 -16.63 18.29
N ASP A 440 -22.29 -16.46 17.20
CA ASP A 440 -22.28 -17.39 16.07
C ASP A 440 -21.12 -17.03 15.12
N MET A 441 -20.04 -17.80 15.20
CA MET A 441 -18.83 -17.61 14.39
C MET A 441 -19.00 -18.00 12.92
N LEU A 442 -20.16 -18.57 12.53
CA LEU A 442 -20.46 -18.92 11.14
C LEU A 442 -21.27 -17.84 10.44
N THR A 443 -22.39 -17.43 11.06
CA THR A 443 -23.42 -16.66 10.35
C THR A 443 -23.33 -15.16 10.58
N GLU A 444 -22.70 -14.75 11.67
CA GLU A 444 -22.45 -13.34 11.95
C GLU A 444 -21.13 -12.90 11.28
N PRO A 445 -21.05 -11.65 10.79
CA PRO A 445 -19.91 -11.14 10.02
C PRO A 445 -18.63 -10.94 10.84
N HIS A 446 -18.44 -11.63 11.96
CA HIS A 446 -17.33 -11.44 12.89
C HIS A 446 -15.96 -11.53 12.21
N THR A 447 -15.75 -12.51 11.32
CA THR A 447 -14.45 -12.67 10.62
C THR A 447 -14.21 -11.60 9.54
N VAL A 448 -15.21 -10.79 9.22
CA VAL A 448 -15.14 -9.63 8.31
C VAL A 448 -15.02 -8.32 9.10
N GLU A 449 -15.60 -8.26 10.29
CA GLU A 449 -15.59 -7.08 11.16
C GLU A 449 -14.33 -7.03 12.05
N HIS A 450 -13.80 -8.20 12.42
CA HIS A 450 -12.64 -8.38 13.27
C HIS A 450 -11.45 -8.95 12.51
N THR A 451 -10.26 -8.51 12.92
CA THR A 451 -8.98 -8.96 12.36
C THR A 451 -8.56 -10.28 13.02
N PRO A 452 -7.67 -11.08 12.40
CA PRO A 452 -7.11 -12.28 13.07
C PRO A 452 -6.40 -11.94 14.37
N GLY A 453 -5.80 -10.75 14.44
CA GLY A 453 -5.22 -10.20 15.65
C GLY A 453 -6.22 -10.04 16.79
N ASP A 454 -7.44 -9.58 16.50
CA ASP A 454 -8.52 -9.48 17.48
C ASP A 454 -8.89 -10.89 18.02
N PHE A 455 -9.04 -11.89 17.15
CA PHE A 455 -9.30 -13.27 17.56
C PHE A 455 -8.15 -13.86 18.38
N TYR A 456 -6.90 -13.63 17.96
CA TYR A 456 -5.72 -14.06 18.70
C TYR A 456 -5.70 -13.43 20.10
N HIS A 457 -6.03 -12.15 20.24
CA HIS A 457 -6.14 -11.48 21.53
C HIS A 457 -7.19 -12.15 22.43
N TRP A 458 -8.39 -12.40 21.90
CA TRP A 458 -9.47 -13.03 22.68
C TRP A 458 -9.18 -14.47 23.08
N ILE A 459 -8.55 -15.26 22.19
CA ILE A 459 -8.10 -16.62 22.54
C ILE A 459 -7.00 -16.55 23.61
N THR A 460 -6.12 -15.55 23.52
CA THR A 460 -5.00 -15.40 24.45
C THR A 460 -5.46 -14.99 25.85
N PHE A 461 -6.22 -13.91 25.96
CA PHE A 461 -6.52 -13.22 27.22
C PHE A 461 -7.97 -13.37 27.68
N GLY A 462 -8.82 -13.97 26.85
CA GLY A 462 -10.28 -14.00 27.06
C GLY A 462 -10.95 -12.72 26.57
N MET A 463 -12.27 -12.68 26.67
CA MET A 463 -13.06 -11.49 26.36
C MET A 463 -13.55 -10.82 27.64
N LYS A 464 -13.22 -9.53 27.81
CA LYS A 464 -13.66 -8.74 28.98
C LYS A 464 -15.18 -8.72 29.08
N ASN A 465 -15.69 -8.79 30.31
CA ASN A 465 -17.13 -8.81 30.61
C ASN A 465 -17.90 -9.99 29.97
N THR A 466 -17.21 -11.09 29.68
CA THR A 466 -17.81 -12.35 29.21
C THR A 466 -17.23 -13.53 30.00
N ASP A 467 -17.82 -14.71 29.80
CA ASP A 467 -17.28 -15.96 30.35
C ASP A 467 -16.19 -16.61 29.49
N MET A 468 -15.74 -15.98 28.39
CA MET A 468 -14.69 -16.54 27.53
C MET A 468 -13.33 -16.45 28.25
N PRO A 469 -12.70 -17.60 28.60
CA PRO A 469 -11.41 -17.60 29.27
C PRO A 469 -10.26 -17.33 28.29
N GLY A 470 -9.12 -16.90 28.83
CA GLY A 470 -7.85 -16.87 28.10
C GLY A 470 -7.11 -18.20 28.15
N TYR A 471 -6.33 -18.48 27.11
CA TYR A 471 -5.57 -19.72 26.93
C TYR A 471 -4.05 -19.52 26.89
N ALA A 472 -3.54 -18.33 27.22
CA ALA A 472 -2.09 -18.03 27.23
C ALA A 472 -1.24 -19.04 28.03
N ASP A 473 -1.78 -19.56 29.14
CA ASP A 473 -1.07 -20.50 30.03
C ASP A 473 -1.22 -21.97 29.61
N LYS A 474 -2.03 -22.26 28.58
CA LYS A 474 -2.37 -23.63 28.14
C LYS A 474 -1.92 -23.93 26.72
N LEU A 475 -1.88 -22.92 25.86
CA LEU A 475 -1.56 -23.04 24.45
C LEU A 475 -0.37 -22.14 24.11
N SER A 476 0.54 -22.67 23.31
CA SER A 476 1.62 -21.91 22.67
C SER A 476 1.06 -20.81 21.76
N GLU A 477 1.93 -19.88 21.33
CA GLU A 477 1.53 -18.87 20.34
C GLU A 477 1.10 -19.50 19.01
N GLU A 478 1.82 -20.52 18.53
CA GLU A 478 1.52 -21.23 17.29
C GLU A 478 0.15 -21.91 17.35
N GLU A 479 -0.14 -22.66 18.42
CA GLU A 479 -1.43 -23.32 18.64
C GLU A 479 -2.61 -22.33 18.71
N ARG A 480 -2.38 -21.13 19.25
CA ARG A 480 -3.40 -20.07 19.26
C ARG A 480 -3.65 -19.50 17.87
N TRP A 481 -2.62 -19.39 17.03
CA TRP A 481 -2.80 -19.01 15.62
C TRP A 481 -3.46 -20.11 14.80
N ASP A 482 -3.21 -21.39 15.10
CA ASP A 482 -3.93 -22.53 14.50
C ASP A 482 -5.44 -22.46 14.81
N LEU A 483 -5.80 -22.14 16.06
CA LEU A 483 -7.20 -21.90 16.44
C LEU A 483 -7.81 -20.73 15.64
N VAL A 484 -7.08 -19.62 15.48
CA VAL A 484 -7.53 -18.48 14.66
C VAL A 484 -7.77 -18.92 13.21
N ASN A 485 -6.83 -19.65 12.60
CA ASN A 485 -6.96 -20.17 11.25
C ASN A 485 -8.16 -21.10 11.12
N TYR A 486 -8.41 -21.98 12.10
CA TYR A 486 -9.60 -22.83 12.10
C TYR A 486 -10.91 -22.03 12.20
N VAL A 487 -10.98 -20.99 13.04
CA VAL A 487 -12.15 -20.09 13.13
C VAL A 487 -12.41 -19.39 11.79
N TYR A 488 -11.38 -18.88 11.12
CA TYR A 488 -11.51 -18.32 9.78
C TYR A 488 -11.95 -19.36 8.75
N ALA A 489 -11.44 -20.59 8.84
CA ALA A 489 -11.82 -21.69 7.95
C ALA A 489 -13.28 -22.10 8.13
N LEU A 490 -13.81 -22.08 9.37
CA LEU A 490 -15.22 -22.31 9.67
C LEU A 490 -16.11 -21.28 8.96
N SER A 491 -15.80 -19.99 9.09
CA SER A 491 -16.54 -18.90 8.45
C SER A 491 -16.46 -18.96 6.92
N ARG A 492 -15.26 -19.12 6.36
CA ARG A 492 -15.05 -19.27 4.90
C ARG A 492 -15.78 -20.48 4.34
N GLY A 493 -15.75 -21.60 5.05
CA GLY A 493 -16.49 -22.80 4.70
C GLY A 493 -18.01 -22.60 4.75
N TYR A 494 -18.52 -21.74 5.65
CA TYR A 494 -19.92 -21.34 5.65
C TYR A 494 -20.27 -20.42 4.47
N GLN A 495 -19.39 -19.49 4.10
CA GLN A 495 -19.56 -18.65 2.90
C GLN A 495 -19.57 -19.49 1.61
N ALA A 496 -18.81 -20.59 1.58
CA ALA A 496 -18.78 -21.54 0.46
C ALA A 496 -20.14 -22.18 0.15
N ARG A 497 -21.16 -22.05 1.00
CA ARG A 497 -22.50 -22.59 0.74
C ARG A 497 -23.17 -22.06 -0.52
N ILE A 498 -22.78 -20.88 -0.97
CA ILE A 498 -23.29 -20.26 -2.21
C ILE A 498 -22.69 -20.89 -3.47
N LEU A 499 -21.64 -21.71 -3.34
CA LEU A 499 -21.03 -22.40 -4.46
C LEU A 499 -21.98 -23.48 -4.97
N SER A 500 -22.13 -23.51 -6.28
CA SER A 500 -22.84 -24.55 -7.01
C SER A 500 -21.88 -25.18 -8.04
N PRO A 501 -22.33 -26.21 -8.77
CA PRO A 501 -21.66 -26.70 -9.96
C PRO A 501 -21.46 -25.66 -11.08
N GLU A 502 -22.16 -24.53 -11.04
CA GLU A 502 -22.11 -23.49 -12.07
C GLU A 502 -21.29 -22.28 -11.61
N ILE A 503 -20.40 -21.80 -12.49
CA ILE A 503 -19.54 -20.65 -12.21
C ILE A 503 -20.31 -19.36 -12.49
N ILE A 504 -20.31 -18.47 -11.49
CA ILE A 504 -20.76 -17.08 -11.67
C ILE A 504 -19.59 -16.28 -12.28
N PRO A 505 -19.78 -15.67 -13.47
CA PRO A 505 -18.70 -14.97 -14.14
C PRO A 505 -18.16 -13.77 -13.35
N ASN A 506 -16.83 -13.60 -13.34
CA ASN A 506 -16.10 -12.49 -12.73
C ASN A 506 -16.38 -12.28 -11.22
N ARG A 507 -16.66 -13.35 -10.47
CA ARG A 507 -16.89 -13.29 -9.03
C ARG A 507 -15.99 -14.27 -8.28
N ALA A 508 -15.10 -13.73 -7.45
CA ALA A 508 -14.36 -14.53 -6.47
C ALA A 508 -15.26 -14.82 -5.27
N ASN A 509 -15.42 -16.09 -4.93
CA ASN A 509 -16.37 -16.53 -3.89
C ASN A 509 -15.66 -16.82 -2.57
N VAL A 510 -14.67 -17.71 -2.56
CA VAL A 510 -14.02 -18.16 -1.32
C VAL A 510 -12.54 -18.45 -1.57
N GLN A 511 -11.68 -17.99 -0.67
CA GLN A 511 -10.26 -18.37 -0.67
C GLN A 511 -10.10 -19.71 0.07
N PRO A 512 -9.67 -20.79 -0.62
CA PRO A 512 -9.47 -22.08 0.01
C PRO A 512 -8.18 -22.12 0.86
N PRO A 513 -8.07 -23.06 1.80
CA PRO A 513 -6.82 -23.38 2.48
C PRO A 513 -5.70 -23.72 1.49
N LEU A 514 -4.49 -23.26 1.78
CA LEU A 514 -3.31 -23.71 1.06
C LEU A 514 -2.93 -25.12 1.51
N PHE A 515 -2.25 -25.90 0.67
CA PHE A 515 -1.72 -27.19 1.09
C PHE A 515 -0.51 -27.59 0.27
N SER A 516 0.35 -28.38 0.91
CA SER A 516 1.38 -29.16 0.25
C SER A 516 0.91 -30.60 0.13
N PHE A 517 1.38 -31.31 -0.89
CA PHE A 517 1.01 -32.72 -1.09
C PHE A 517 2.21 -33.52 -1.58
N ALA A 518 2.20 -34.81 -1.24
CA ALA A 518 3.07 -35.79 -1.86
C ALA A 518 2.27 -37.01 -2.35
N THR A 519 2.65 -37.51 -3.51
CA THR A 519 2.02 -38.65 -4.18
C THR A 519 2.75 -39.95 -3.89
N HIS A 520 2.09 -41.07 -4.19
CA HIS A 520 2.69 -42.40 -4.06
C HIS A 520 3.96 -42.59 -4.89
N ASP A 521 4.06 -41.92 -6.05
CA ASP A 521 5.25 -42.00 -6.93
C ASP A 521 6.42 -41.09 -6.49
N GLY A 522 6.28 -40.38 -5.37
CA GLY A 522 7.31 -39.51 -4.80
C GLY A 522 7.27 -38.07 -5.32
N THR A 523 6.35 -37.72 -6.22
CA THR A 523 6.11 -36.34 -6.63
C THR A 523 5.64 -35.48 -5.46
N ARG A 524 6.14 -34.25 -5.37
CA ARG A 524 5.75 -33.28 -4.35
C ARG A 524 5.36 -31.97 -5.02
N GLY A 525 4.42 -31.27 -4.43
CA GLY A 525 3.99 -29.97 -4.92
C GLY A 525 3.21 -29.19 -3.87
N ILE A 526 2.91 -27.94 -4.19
CA ILE A 526 2.03 -27.07 -3.43
C ILE A 526 0.89 -26.59 -4.33
N LEU A 527 -0.27 -26.30 -3.75
CA LEU A 527 -1.42 -25.79 -4.51
C LEU A 527 -1.08 -24.54 -5.33
N GLN A 528 -0.17 -23.71 -4.82
CA GLN A 528 0.26 -22.47 -5.46
C GLN A 528 1.04 -22.68 -6.77
N ASP A 529 1.62 -23.86 -6.99
CA ASP A 529 2.38 -24.16 -8.21
C ASP A 529 1.51 -24.08 -9.48
N PHE A 530 0.19 -24.23 -9.33
CA PHE A 530 -0.76 -24.17 -10.43
C PHE A 530 -1.24 -22.74 -10.74
N ARG A 531 -0.94 -21.76 -9.88
CA ARG A 531 -1.39 -20.37 -10.07
C ARG A 531 -0.87 -19.79 -11.39
N ASP A 532 -1.68 -18.94 -12.01
CA ASP A 532 -1.45 -18.33 -13.32
C ASP A 532 -1.28 -19.32 -14.50
N GLN A 533 -1.23 -20.63 -14.24
CA GLN A 533 -1.02 -21.67 -15.23
C GLN A 533 -2.27 -22.51 -15.48
N LYS A 534 -2.84 -23.09 -14.42
CA LYS A 534 -3.94 -24.07 -14.51
C LYS A 534 -4.97 -23.85 -13.41
N SER A 535 -6.21 -24.19 -13.73
CA SER A 535 -7.25 -24.38 -12.71
C SER A 535 -7.10 -25.78 -12.10
N VAL A 536 -7.44 -25.96 -10.83
CA VAL A 536 -7.28 -27.22 -10.11
C VAL A 536 -8.65 -27.79 -9.76
N LEU A 537 -8.96 -28.98 -10.26
CA LEU A 537 -10.04 -29.82 -9.77
C LEU A 537 -9.52 -30.70 -8.63
N LEU A 538 -9.82 -30.31 -7.39
CA LEU A 538 -9.52 -31.10 -6.21
C LEU A 538 -10.65 -32.12 -5.98
N VAL A 539 -10.31 -33.39 -6.02
CA VAL A 539 -11.23 -34.53 -5.94
C VAL A 539 -10.97 -35.26 -4.63
N ILE A 540 -11.86 -35.09 -3.64
CA ILE A 540 -11.83 -35.83 -2.38
C ILE A 540 -12.74 -37.04 -2.51
N PHE A 541 -12.19 -38.25 -2.36
CA PHE A 541 -12.91 -39.47 -2.70
C PHE A 541 -12.73 -40.60 -1.68
N THR A 542 -13.73 -41.47 -1.57
CA THR A 542 -13.65 -42.72 -0.79
C THR A 542 -13.71 -43.91 -1.74
N TRP A 543 -12.79 -44.87 -1.55
CA TRP A 543 -12.74 -46.12 -2.31
C TRP A 543 -13.49 -47.24 -1.56
N PRO A 544 -14.27 -48.10 -2.24
CA PRO A 544 -14.55 -48.15 -3.69
C PRO A 544 -15.75 -47.29 -4.15
N GLN A 545 -16.41 -46.56 -3.25
CA GLN A 545 -17.66 -45.83 -3.52
C GLN A 545 -17.53 -44.82 -4.68
N SER A 546 -16.33 -44.30 -4.91
CA SER A 546 -16.03 -43.30 -5.94
C SER A 546 -15.42 -43.89 -7.22
N ALA A 547 -15.34 -45.21 -7.35
CA ALA A 547 -14.62 -45.88 -8.44
C ALA A 547 -15.11 -45.43 -9.84
N ASP A 548 -16.43 -45.37 -10.03
CA ASP A 548 -17.03 -44.96 -11.31
C ASP A 548 -16.62 -43.54 -11.71
N ARG A 549 -16.64 -42.60 -10.76
CA ARG A 549 -16.22 -41.21 -11.02
C ARG A 549 -14.73 -41.13 -11.34
N ILE A 550 -13.89 -41.80 -10.56
CA ILE A 550 -12.44 -41.82 -10.81
C ILE A 550 -12.15 -42.40 -12.20
N GLY A 551 -12.88 -43.44 -12.61
CA GLY A 551 -12.84 -43.99 -13.96
C GLY A 551 -13.22 -42.96 -15.04
N GLN A 552 -14.32 -42.22 -14.85
CA GLN A 552 -14.75 -41.16 -15.77
C GLN A 552 -13.70 -40.03 -15.92
N LEU A 553 -13.09 -39.61 -14.80
CA LEU A 553 -12.04 -38.58 -14.80
C LEU A 553 -10.78 -39.07 -15.52
N LYS A 554 -10.39 -40.33 -15.33
CA LYS A 554 -9.27 -40.94 -16.08
C LYS A 554 -9.53 -40.95 -17.58
N GLN A 555 -10.72 -41.35 -18.02
CA GLN A 555 -11.09 -41.42 -19.44
C GLN A 555 -11.11 -40.03 -20.11
N ASN A 556 -11.39 -38.96 -19.36
CA ASN A 556 -11.49 -37.59 -19.89
C ASN A 556 -10.31 -36.69 -19.50
N TYR A 557 -9.26 -37.23 -18.89
CA TYR A 557 -8.12 -36.45 -18.39
C TYR A 557 -7.47 -35.60 -19.47
N GLU A 558 -7.21 -36.16 -20.66
CA GLU A 558 -6.59 -35.41 -21.77
C GLU A 558 -7.42 -34.21 -22.21
N LYS A 559 -8.76 -34.33 -22.21
CA LYS A 559 -9.66 -33.22 -22.55
C LYS A 559 -9.62 -32.13 -21.47
N LEU A 560 -9.61 -32.52 -20.19
CA LEU A 560 -9.55 -31.59 -19.06
C LEU A 560 -8.19 -30.86 -19.03
N ASN A 561 -7.10 -31.59 -19.22
CA ASN A 561 -5.75 -31.03 -19.27
C ASN A 561 -5.53 -30.10 -20.46
N ALA A 562 -6.13 -30.39 -21.63
CA ALA A 562 -6.14 -29.50 -22.79
C ALA A 562 -6.95 -28.20 -22.57
N GLN A 563 -7.79 -28.16 -21.54
CA GLN A 563 -8.50 -26.96 -21.06
C GLN A 563 -7.81 -26.36 -19.83
N ASP A 564 -6.51 -26.58 -19.63
CA ASP A 564 -5.74 -26.06 -18.50
C ASP A 564 -6.31 -26.43 -17.12
N ILE A 565 -6.89 -27.62 -16.98
CA ILE A 565 -7.36 -28.17 -15.71
C ILE A 565 -6.39 -29.26 -15.22
N ALA A 566 -5.81 -29.05 -14.05
CA ALA A 566 -5.10 -30.08 -13.30
C ALA A 566 -6.08 -30.80 -12.35
N ILE A 567 -5.96 -32.12 -12.22
CA ILE A 567 -6.73 -32.90 -11.26
C ILE A 567 -5.81 -33.29 -10.11
N LEU A 568 -6.26 -33.11 -8.88
CA LEU A 568 -5.60 -33.63 -7.67
C LEU A 568 -6.58 -34.56 -6.95
N ALA A 569 -6.28 -35.86 -6.93
CA ALA A 569 -7.11 -36.85 -6.25
C ALA A 569 -6.59 -37.10 -4.84
N VAL A 570 -7.44 -36.88 -3.84
CA VAL A 570 -7.12 -36.99 -2.41
C VAL A 570 -8.07 -38.01 -1.78
N PRO A 571 -7.57 -39.12 -1.22
CA PRO A 571 -8.42 -40.10 -0.59
C PRO A 571 -8.90 -39.59 0.78
N ALA A 572 -10.20 -39.69 1.03
CA ALA A 572 -10.84 -39.28 2.28
C ALA A 572 -10.42 -40.14 3.49
N LYS A 573 -9.91 -41.35 3.22
CA LYS A 573 -9.35 -42.29 4.20
C LYS A 573 -8.04 -42.82 3.67
N LYS A 574 -7.12 -43.17 4.56
CA LYS A 574 -5.83 -43.77 4.19
C LYS A 574 -6.07 -45.06 3.37
N LEU A 575 -5.55 -45.07 2.14
CA LEU A 575 -5.62 -46.23 1.25
C LEU A 575 -4.63 -47.30 1.68
N SER A 576 -5.06 -48.56 1.62
CA SER A 576 -4.19 -49.73 1.74
C SER A 576 -3.33 -49.92 0.48
N SER A 577 -2.25 -50.68 0.60
CA SER A 577 -1.40 -51.00 -0.56
C SER A 577 -2.16 -51.76 -1.65
N GLU A 578 -3.15 -52.57 -1.28
CA GLU A 578 -4.00 -53.30 -2.21
C GLU A 578 -4.91 -52.37 -3.00
N GLU A 579 -5.56 -51.41 -2.33
CA GLU A 579 -6.41 -50.39 -2.97
C GLU A 579 -5.60 -49.46 -3.88
N LEU A 580 -4.37 -49.10 -3.49
CA LEU A 580 -3.48 -48.31 -4.35
C LEU A 580 -3.13 -49.06 -5.64
N VAL A 581 -2.91 -50.37 -5.55
CA VAL A 581 -2.71 -51.23 -6.70
C VAL A 581 -3.99 -51.30 -7.52
N GLU A 582 -5.15 -51.53 -6.91
CA GLU A 582 -6.46 -51.60 -7.57
C GLU A 582 -6.80 -50.32 -8.35
N ILE A 583 -6.60 -49.15 -7.73
CA ILE A 583 -6.76 -47.85 -8.39
C ILE A 583 -5.77 -47.71 -9.56
N SER A 584 -4.66 -48.44 -9.58
CA SER A 584 -3.62 -48.37 -10.62
C SER A 584 -3.65 -49.55 -11.61
N GLN A 585 -4.56 -50.54 -11.45
CA GLN A 585 -4.49 -51.84 -12.13
C GLN A 585 -4.62 -51.76 -13.66
N ASP A 586 -5.49 -50.90 -14.19
CA ASP A 586 -5.77 -50.82 -15.63
C ASP A 586 -4.85 -49.84 -16.39
N SER A 587 -4.31 -48.83 -15.71
CA SER A 587 -3.34 -47.83 -16.20
C SER A 587 -2.91 -46.94 -15.02
N PRO A 588 -1.66 -46.44 -15.00
CA PRO A 588 -1.26 -45.44 -14.02
C PRO A 588 -2.22 -44.26 -14.07
N SER A 589 -2.68 -43.78 -12.91
CA SER A 589 -3.52 -42.59 -12.84
C SER A 589 -2.81 -41.44 -13.57
N PRO A 590 -3.43 -40.80 -14.58
CA PRO A 590 -2.79 -39.74 -15.33
C PRO A 590 -2.70 -38.44 -14.52
N PHE A 591 -3.35 -38.40 -13.35
CA PHE A 591 -3.28 -37.33 -12.38
C PHE A 591 -2.70 -37.79 -11.03
N PRO A 592 -2.04 -36.88 -10.29
CA PRO A 592 -1.53 -37.11 -8.94
C PRO A 592 -2.56 -37.73 -7.98
N LEU A 593 -2.20 -38.87 -7.39
CA LEU A 593 -2.89 -39.44 -6.24
C LEU A 593 -2.14 -39.06 -4.97
N VAL A 594 -2.71 -38.13 -4.20
CA VAL A 594 -2.13 -37.59 -2.97
C VAL A 594 -2.22 -38.64 -1.88
N THR A 595 -1.10 -38.92 -1.21
CA THR A 595 -1.03 -39.91 -0.12
C THR A 595 -0.53 -39.31 1.20
N GLN A 596 0.34 -38.31 1.15
CA GLN A 596 0.77 -37.54 2.32
C GLN A 596 0.11 -36.17 2.30
N GLY A 597 -0.36 -35.70 3.46
CA GLY A 597 -1.17 -34.48 3.60
C GLY A 597 -2.67 -34.68 3.33
N ALA A 598 -3.10 -35.91 2.99
CA ALA A 598 -4.47 -36.19 2.59
C ALA A 598 -5.47 -35.93 3.72
N GLU A 599 -5.12 -36.29 4.96
CA GLU A 599 -6.01 -36.12 6.11
C GLU A 599 -6.26 -34.64 6.40
N GLU A 600 -5.20 -33.83 6.42
CA GLU A 600 -5.25 -32.39 6.66
C GLU A 600 -6.03 -31.66 5.55
N ILE A 601 -5.82 -32.06 4.28
CA ILE A 601 -6.58 -31.54 3.13
C ILE A 601 -8.06 -31.89 3.29
N VAL A 602 -8.39 -33.13 3.62
CA VAL A 602 -9.77 -33.59 3.76
C VAL A 602 -10.48 -32.86 4.90
N GLN A 603 -9.85 -32.76 6.08
CA GLN A 603 -10.43 -32.07 7.23
C GLN A 603 -10.69 -30.58 6.94
N SER A 604 -9.72 -29.89 6.33
CA SER A 604 -9.83 -28.45 6.04
C SER A 604 -10.86 -28.16 4.93
N TYR A 605 -10.86 -28.90 3.83
CA TYR A 605 -11.82 -28.71 2.74
C TYR A 605 -13.22 -29.22 3.06
N ALA A 606 -13.36 -30.18 3.96
CA ALA A 606 -14.67 -30.60 4.45
C ALA A 606 -15.46 -29.41 5.03
N LEU A 607 -14.81 -28.38 5.58
CA LEU A 607 -15.50 -27.18 6.10
C LEU A 607 -16.32 -26.45 5.01
N SER A 608 -15.95 -26.59 3.73
CA SER A 608 -16.62 -26.01 2.57
C SER A 608 -17.76 -26.88 1.99
N ARG A 609 -18.13 -27.97 2.67
CA ARG A 609 -19.17 -28.91 2.22
C ARG A 609 -20.61 -28.41 2.38
N ARG A 610 -20.84 -27.29 3.07
CA ARG A 610 -22.20 -26.82 3.41
C ARG A 610 -22.93 -26.36 2.16
N THR A 611 -24.22 -26.61 2.01
CA THR A 611 -25.01 -26.10 0.86
C THR A 611 -26.09 -25.13 1.33
N LEU A 612 -26.77 -24.43 0.41
CA LEU A 612 -27.91 -23.59 0.77
C LEU A 612 -29.08 -24.42 1.31
N SER A 613 -29.28 -25.63 0.79
CA SER A 613 -30.32 -26.57 1.24
C SER A 613 -29.96 -27.27 2.55
N HIS A 614 -28.67 -27.47 2.80
CA HIS A 614 -28.13 -28.14 3.98
C HIS A 614 -27.00 -27.30 4.61
N PRO A 615 -27.34 -26.16 5.25
CA PRO A 615 -26.34 -25.27 5.86
C PRO A 615 -25.62 -25.91 7.06
N ASP A 616 -26.24 -26.95 7.65
CA ASP A 616 -25.85 -27.57 8.92
C ASP A 616 -25.31 -28.98 8.72
N LEU A 617 -24.46 -29.20 7.71
CA LEU A 617 -23.84 -30.50 7.44
C LEU A 617 -22.76 -30.87 8.48
N LEU A 618 -23.10 -30.88 9.77
CA LEU A 618 -22.49 -31.68 10.84
C LEU A 618 -23.44 -31.73 12.05
N GLY A 619 -24.58 -32.42 11.92
CA GLY A 619 -24.93 -33.34 13.00
C GLY A 619 -23.87 -34.45 13.00
N ARG A 620 -23.46 -34.95 14.18
CA ARG A 620 -22.41 -35.99 14.40
C ARG A 620 -21.80 -36.66 13.13
N GLY A 621 -20.67 -36.14 12.65
CA GLY A 621 -19.56 -36.96 12.16
C GLY A 621 -19.54 -37.55 10.74
N SER A 622 -20.16 -36.99 9.70
CA SER A 622 -19.92 -37.49 8.31
C SER A 622 -19.30 -36.44 7.37
N VAL A 623 -18.06 -36.70 6.97
CA VAL A 623 -17.48 -36.17 5.73
C VAL A 623 -18.17 -36.92 4.57
N PRO A 624 -18.70 -36.24 3.54
CA PRO A 624 -19.27 -36.92 2.38
C PRO A 624 -18.27 -37.89 1.76
N ASP A 625 -18.76 -39.04 1.28
CA ASP A 625 -17.90 -40.05 0.64
C ASP A 625 -17.18 -39.49 -0.60
N HIS A 626 -17.74 -38.44 -1.21
CA HIS A 626 -17.16 -37.75 -2.35
C HIS A 626 -17.41 -36.24 -2.30
N MET A 627 -16.39 -35.42 -2.60
CA MET A 627 -16.51 -33.99 -2.84
C MET A 627 -15.54 -33.54 -3.95
N GLU A 628 -15.99 -32.70 -4.87
CA GLU A 628 -15.12 -32.02 -5.83
C GLU A 628 -15.16 -30.50 -5.65
N PHE A 629 -14.01 -29.87 -5.82
CA PHE A 629 -13.80 -28.44 -5.68
C PHE A 629 -13.01 -27.91 -6.87
N LEU A 630 -13.54 -26.93 -7.60
CA LEU A 630 -12.84 -26.29 -8.70
C LEU A 630 -12.22 -24.97 -8.25
N ILE A 631 -10.90 -24.92 -8.26
CA ILE A 631 -10.07 -23.78 -7.86
C ILE A 631 -9.53 -23.13 -9.13
N ASP A 632 -9.65 -21.81 -9.27
CA ASP A 632 -9.17 -21.10 -10.45
C ASP A 632 -7.68 -20.78 -10.43
N ARG A 633 -7.17 -20.29 -11.57
CA ARG A 633 -5.77 -19.87 -11.74
C ARG A 633 -5.34 -18.76 -10.78
N ASN A 634 -6.28 -18.01 -10.21
CA ASN A 634 -6.02 -16.96 -9.22
C ASN A 634 -6.04 -17.51 -7.78
N GLY A 635 -6.35 -18.80 -7.61
CA GLY A 635 -6.37 -19.51 -6.33
C GLY A 635 -7.69 -19.40 -5.56
N TYR A 636 -8.81 -19.05 -6.19
CA TYR A 636 -10.13 -18.98 -5.54
C TYR A 636 -10.97 -20.22 -5.84
N LEU A 637 -11.78 -20.63 -4.87
CA LEU A 637 -12.76 -21.69 -5.05
C LEU A 637 -13.99 -21.15 -5.81
N ARG A 638 -14.32 -21.76 -6.94
CA ARG A 638 -15.30 -21.24 -7.91
C ARG A 638 -16.52 -22.13 -8.11
N ALA A 639 -16.36 -23.44 -8.01
CA ALA A 639 -17.46 -24.39 -8.09
C ALA A 639 -17.22 -25.56 -7.14
N ARG A 640 -18.29 -26.29 -6.84
CA ARG A 640 -18.27 -27.43 -5.92
C ARG A 640 -19.33 -28.46 -6.32
N TRP A 641 -18.98 -29.73 -6.12
CA TRP A 641 -19.92 -30.84 -6.21
C TRP A 641 -19.88 -31.71 -4.95
N ILE A 642 -21.06 -32.08 -4.45
CA ILE A 642 -21.24 -32.97 -3.30
C ILE A 642 -22.40 -33.90 -3.63
N PRO A 643 -22.14 -35.10 -4.18
CA PRO A 643 -23.19 -35.97 -4.70
C PRO A 643 -24.27 -36.33 -3.68
N SER A 644 -23.87 -36.50 -2.41
CA SER A 644 -24.79 -36.84 -1.33
C SER A 644 -25.74 -35.70 -0.92
N ALA A 645 -25.48 -34.47 -1.35
CA ALA A 645 -26.28 -33.29 -1.00
C ALA A 645 -26.92 -32.62 -2.23
N GLU A 646 -26.25 -32.67 -3.39
CA GLU A 646 -26.65 -32.07 -4.66
C GLU A 646 -26.19 -32.99 -5.81
N GLU A 647 -27.10 -33.82 -6.34
CA GLU A 647 -26.80 -34.75 -7.44
C GLU A 647 -26.59 -34.04 -8.79
N SER A 648 -27.06 -32.79 -8.93
CA SER A 648 -27.02 -32.04 -10.18
C SER A 648 -25.59 -31.75 -10.65
N GLY A 649 -25.28 -32.07 -11.91
CA GLY A 649 -24.03 -31.71 -12.58
C GLY A 649 -22.81 -32.54 -12.18
N TRP A 650 -22.93 -33.44 -11.20
CA TRP A 650 -21.86 -34.33 -10.74
C TRP A 650 -21.39 -35.31 -11.82
N SER A 651 -22.33 -36.03 -12.42
CA SER A 651 -22.07 -37.04 -13.44
C SER A 651 -21.88 -36.45 -14.84
N ASP A 652 -22.05 -35.14 -15.02
CA ASP A 652 -21.98 -34.48 -16.31
C ASP A 652 -20.59 -33.89 -16.55
N ILE A 653 -19.76 -34.64 -17.29
CA ILE A 653 -18.40 -34.20 -17.64
C ILE A 653 -18.40 -33.01 -18.61
N GLU A 654 -19.45 -32.87 -19.44
CA GLU A 654 -19.56 -31.78 -20.40
C GLU A 654 -19.84 -30.46 -19.68
N LEU A 655 -20.66 -30.50 -18.63
CA LEU A 655 -20.86 -29.35 -17.75
C LEU A 655 -19.54 -28.89 -17.13
N LEU A 656 -18.74 -29.79 -16.57
CA LEU A 656 -17.42 -29.45 -16.00
C LEU A 656 -16.50 -28.80 -17.04
N LEU A 657 -16.46 -29.35 -18.26
CA LEU A 657 -15.68 -28.80 -19.37
C LEU A 657 -16.17 -27.39 -19.78
N GLU A 658 -17.48 -27.17 -19.81
CA GLU A 658 -18.07 -25.86 -20.09
C GLU A 658 -17.68 -24.83 -19.01
N GLN A 659 -17.81 -25.20 -17.73
CA GLN A 659 -17.44 -24.34 -16.62
C GLN A 659 -15.96 -23.96 -16.66
N ALA A 660 -15.08 -24.93 -16.90
CA ALA A 660 -13.65 -24.64 -17.02
C ALA A 660 -13.32 -23.71 -18.19
N LYS A 661 -14.01 -23.87 -19.33
CA LYS A 661 -13.85 -22.98 -20.48
C LYS A 661 -14.31 -21.56 -20.17
N LEU A 662 -15.39 -21.39 -19.39
CA LEU A 662 -15.84 -20.08 -18.92
C LEU A 662 -14.80 -19.45 -18.00
N LEU A 663 -14.32 -20.20 -17.02
CA LEU A 663 -13.31 -19.77 -16.06
C LEU A 663 -12.03 -19.30 -16.76
N ASN A 664 -11.58 -20.02 -17.77
CA ASN A 664 -10.35 -19.70 -18.49
C ASN A 664 -10.44 -18.44 -19.37
N LYS A 665 -11.66 -17.99 -19.69
CA LYS A 665 -11.89 -16.74 -20.43
C LYS A 665 -11.97 -15.53 -19.52
N GLU A 666 -12.10 -15.72 -18.21
CA GLU A 666 -12.17 -14.60 -17.28
C GLU A 666 -10.84 -13.88 -17.18
N ASN A 667 -10.89 -12.55 -17.25
CA ASN A 667 -9.75 -11.69 -16.96
C ASN A 667 -9.96 -11.04 -15.60
N LEU A 668 -9.96 -11.86 -14.55
CA LEU A 668 -10.00 -11.39 -13.17
C LEU A 668 -8.59 -10.90 -12.78
N SER A 669 -8.33 -9.62 -13.00
CA SER A 669 -7.20 -8.90 -12.39
C SER A 669 -7.55 -8.55 -10.94
N ILE A 670 -7.64 -9.55 -10.08
CA ILE A 670 -7.73 -9.33 -8.63
C ILE A 670 -6.30 -9.30 -8.11
N SER A 671 -5.88 -8.16 -7.53
CA SER A 671 -4.62 -8.07 -6.79
C SER A 671 -4.55 -9.25 -5.83
N ALA A 672 -3.45 -10.01 -5.89
CA ALA A 672 -3.25 -11.22 -5.09
C ALA A 672 -3.72 -10.96 -3.66
N ALA A 673 -4.63 -11.83 -3.20
CA ALA A 673 -5.38 -11.73 -1.96
C ALA A 673 -4.60 -10.98 -0.87
N HIS A 674 -5.10 -9.80 -0.48
CA HIS A 674 -4.71 -9.21 0.79
C HIS A 674 -5.07 -10.22 1.88
N GLU A 675 -4.02 -10.88 2.36
CA GLU A 675 -4.00 -11.76 3.51
C GLU A 675 -4.64 -11.00 4.67
N PHE A 676 -5.79 -11.49 5.13
CA PHE A 676 -6.22 -11.33 6.52
C PHE A 676 -6.55 -9.93 7.06
N ILE A 677 -6.29 -8.86 6.32
CA ILE A 677 -6.38 -7.49 6.82
C ILE A 677 -7.03 -6.61 5.74
N ARG A 678 -8.35 -6.47 5.80
CA ARG A 678 -9.07 -5.32 5.26
C ARG A 678 -10.09 -4.83 6.26
#